data_AF-A0A2T0BRE2-F1
#
_entry.id   AF-A0A2T0BRE2-F1
#
_cell.length_a   1.000
_cell.length_b   1.000
_cell.length_c   1.000
_cell.angle_alpha   90.00
_cell.angle_beta   90.00
_cell.angle_gamma   90.00
#
_symmetry.space_group_name_H-M   'P 1'
#
loop_
_entity.id
_entity.type
_entity.pdbx_description
1 polymer ?
#
loop_
_entity_poly.entity_id
_entity_poly.type
_entity_poly.pdbx_seq_one_letter_code
_entity_poly.pdbx_strand_id
1 'polypeptide(L)'
;MYAGIIINSNSVKLDKIFTYKIPEKLKDKIALGFRVKVPFGMGNRKLDGFVVGLYENVSVDDTRIKEISDCCDEFALLTSKDLELVEEMRRRYLCTYLDCIKVFIPRGIFKGMKDKKKILVYTGRKLDENFNREPYKSIYEVVKNENGRYTKNFISKNYNLSLSSINTMIKHGFLSVGKRTVARYDNRKYVDYSKKILNREQQFAVDKIMNSYKKVFLIHGVTGSGKTEIYMQLVEKAIESGKESIVLVPEIALTPQMVERFKGRFGRDVSVFHSKLSDGERYDEWMRIKRGQVKLAIGARSAIFLPFSNLGFIIMDEEQELSYKSDSNPKYNAREIGEMRCDQYGCKMILGSATPSVETYYRCKKGEIELIVLKNRADGAVMPEIKVVDMREELLHDNKSMFSRVLYEAIGDRLKKKEQTILFLNRRGYSTFVSCRRCGYVFKCSNCDISYTYHHNMGKLICHYCGSKIDIPKVCPKCGSRYVKYFGVGTEKIEQLIKSEFPQAKTIRMDFDTTRKKNSYENIYNTFKEGRADILIGTQMIAKGLDFKNVTLVGVIAADLSINLPDFRSAEKTYELITQVSGRAGRGEKRGEVIVQTYNPENYSIRCAAKNDYENFFNEEIDIRRRMEYPPFSDILFINMNSKNENILIKNIQNVGIFLKNILEKDDKIEMLGPCPCEISKIKELYRWKIMIKGKIDLNLAWNIRKIVYDLLKDVYNDIKVSIDINPNSML
;
A
#
# COMPACT_ATOMS: atom_id res chain seq x y z
N MET A 1 -21.52 -27.24 -26.19
CA MET A 1 -21.05 -26.47 -25.02
C MET A 1 -19.77 -25.73 -25.39
N TYR A 2 -19.73 -24.45 -25.06
CA TYR A 2 -18.69 -23.51 -25.43
C TYR A 2 -18.22 -22.75 -24.19
N ALA A 3 -16.98 -22.25 -24.23
CA ALA A 3 -16.40 -21.41 -23.20
C ALA A 3 -16.04 -20.04 -23.77
N GLY A 4 -16.37 -18.99 -23.03
CA GLY A 4 -15.82 -17.65 -23.21
C GLY A 4 -14.48 -17.56 -22.50
N ILE A 5 -13.42 -17.22 -23.24
CA ILE A 5 -12.04 -17.24 -22.75
C ILE A 5 -11.37 -15.88 -22.95
N ILE A 6 -10.77 -15.35 -21.87
CA ILE A 6 -9.83 -14.23 -21.94
C ILE A 6 -8.43 -14.78 -22.15
N ILE A 7 -7.78 -14.37 -23.24
CA ILE A 7 -6.42 -14.78 -23.56
C ILE A 7 -5.42 -14.06 -22.65
N ASN A 8 -4.43 -14.78 -22.13
CA ASN A 8 -3.33 -14.23 -21.35
C ASN A 8 -2.34 -13.47 -22.24
N SER A 9 -2.76 -12.31 -22.76
CA SER A 9 -1.95 -11.38 -23.54
C SER A 9 -2.07 -9.97 -22.98
N ASN A 10 -0.95 -9.24 -22.92
CA ASN A 10 -0.93 -7.85 -22.48
C ASN A 10 -1.39 -6.86 -23.57
N SER A 11 -1.79 -7.35 -24.75
CA SER A 11 -2.25 -6.50 -25.85
C SER A 11 -3.68 -6.03 -25.59
N VAL A 12 -3.88 -4.71 -25.54
CA VAL A 12 -5.21 -4.10 -25.37
C VAL A 12 -6.16 -4.45 -26.51
N LYS A 13 -5.64 -4.69 -27.72
CA LYS A 13 -6.44 -5.14 -28.88
C LYS A 13 -7.05 -6.54 -28.68
N LEU A 14 -6.47 -7.32 -27.76
CA LEU A 14 -6.93 -8.66 -27.41
C LEU A 14 -7.75 -8.70 -26.11
N ASP A 15 -8.07 -7.55 -25.53
CA ASP A 15 -8.90 -7.43 -24.32
C ASP A 15 -10.39 -7.66 -24.61
N LYS A 16 -10.72 -8.88 -25.03
CA LYS A 16 -12.08 -9.33 -25.33
C LYS A 16 -12.24 -10.82 -25.05
N ILE A 17 -13.49 -11.26 -24.92
CA ILE A 17 -13.84 -12.66 -24.73
C ILE A 17 -13.81 -13.36 -26.08
N PHE A 18 -13.07 -14.46 -26.17
CA PHE A 18 -13.01 -15.33 -27.34
C PHE A 18 -13.78 -16.62 -27.06
N THR A 19 -14.59 -17.06 -28.00
CA THR A 19 -15.39 -18.29 -27.88
C THR A 19 -14.59 -19.50 -28.35
N TYR A 20 -14.58 -20.56 -27.54
CA TYR A 20 -13.96 -21.85 -27.86
C TYR A 20 -14.93 -23.00 -27.58
N LYS A 21 -14.81 -24.09 -28.34
CA LYS A 21 -15.59 -25.31 -28.12
C LYS A 21 -14.93 -26.13 -27.00
N ILE A 22 -15.75 -26.66 -26.09
CA ILE A 22 -15.28 -27.54 -25.02
C ILE A 22 -15.32 -28.98 -25.56
N PRO A 23 -14.17 -29.68 -25.70
CA PRO A 23 -14.15 -31.07 -26.13
C PRO A 23 -14.87 -31.97 -25.14
N GLU A 24 -15.50 -33.07 -25.60
CA GLU A 24 -16.21 -34.03 -24.74
C GLU A 24 -15.36 -34.49 -23.54
N LYS A 25 -14.08 -34.82 -23.78
CA LYS A 25 -13.14 -35.27 -22.75
C LYS A 25 -12.87 -34.24 -21.63
N LEU A 26 -13.22 -32.97 -21.82
CA LEU A 26 -13.00 -31.88 -20.87
C LEU A 26 -14.30 -31.29 -20.31
N LYS A 27 -15.48 -31.75 -20.76
CA LYS A 27 -16.77 -31.18 -20.34
C LYS A 27 -16.97 -31.23 -18.82
N ASP A 28 -16.66 -32.36 -18.19
CA ASP A 28 -16.86 -32.53 -16.75
C ASP A 28 -15.76 -31.87 -15.90
N LYS A 29 -14.68 -31.39 -16.54
CA LYS A 29 -13.53 -30.79 -15.86
C LYS A 29 -13.53 -29.27 -15.90
N ILE A 30 -13.96 -28.69 -17.02
CA ILE A 30 -13.87 -27.24 -17.24
C ILE A 30 -15.06 -26.52 -16.61
N ALA A 31 -14.79 -25.65 -15.66
CA ALA A 31 -15.75 -24.72 -15.09
C ALA A 31 -15.24 -23.27 -15.19
N LEU A 32 -16.09 -22.32 -14.78
CA LEU A 32 -15.70 -20.92 -14.63
C LEU A 32 -14.46 -20.77 -13.74
N GLY A 33 -13.58 -19.84 -14.12
CA GLY A 33 -12.36 -19.52 -13.38
C GLY A 33 -11.20 -20.50 -13.54
N PHE A 34 -11.36 -21.54 -14.37
CA PHE A 34 -10.23 -22.39 -14.77
C PHE A 34 -9.32 -21.67 -15.77
N ARG A 35 -8.03 -21.97 -15.66
CA ARG A 35 -7.05 -21.65 -16.71
C ARG A 35 -6.93 -22.84 -17.66
N VAL A 36 -6.96 -22.53 -18.94
CA VAL A 36 -6.93 -23.51 -20.03
C VAL A 36 -5.88 -23.13 -21.05
N LYS A 37 -5.39 -24.10 -21.81
CA LYS A 37 -4.58 -23.85 -23.00
C LYS A 37 -5.45 -23.86 -24.24
N VAL A 38 -5.30 -22.84 -25.07
CA VAL A 38 -6.05 -22.68 -26.32
C VAL A 38 -5.14 -22.34 -27.50
N PRO A 39 -5.45 -22.80 -28.72
CA PRO A 39 -4.77 -22.35 -29.93
C PRO A 39 -5.26 -20.93 -30.30
N PHE A 40 -4.33 -20.04 -30.60
CA PHE A 40 -4.64 -18.64 -30.92
C PHE A 40 -3.94 -18.16 -32.19
N GLY A 41 -4.64 -17.31 -32.97
CA GLY A 41 -4.18 -16.78 -34.25
C GLY A 41 -4.14 -17.82 -35.38
N MET A 42 -3.75 -17.41 -36.59
CA MET A 42 -3.66 -18.31 -37.76
C MET A 42 -2.61 -19.41 -37.56
N GLY A 43 -1.48 -19.09 -36.91
CA GLY A 43 -0.41 -20.05 -36.60
C GLY A 43 -0.70 -21.00 -35.43
N ASN A 44 -1.92 -21.03 -34.88
CA ASN A 44 -2.33 -21.94 -33.79
C ASN A 44 -1.38 -21.99 -32.58
N ARG A 45 -0.79 -20.85 -32.20
CA ARG A 45 0.10 -20.78 -31.04
C ARG A 45 -0.71 -21.11 -29.78
N LYS A 46 -0.22 -22.06 -28.99
CA LYS A 46 -0.85 -22.41 -27.70
C LYS A 46 -0.58 -21.32 -26.67
N LEU A 47 -1.64 -20.67 -26.21
CA LEU A 47 -1.61 -19.65 -25.16
C LEU A 47 -2.46 -20.09 -23.98
N ASP A 48 -2.11 -19.60 -22.80
CA ASP A 48 -2.97 -19.71 -21.63
C ASP A 48 -4.15 -18.74 -21.78
N GLY A 49 -5.31 -19.15 -21.29
CA GLY A 49 -6.50 -18.32 -21.19
C GLY A 49 -7.33 -18.68 -19.96
N PHE A 50 -8.25 -17.80 -19.58
CA PHE A 50 -9.12 -17.96 -18.43
C PHE A 50 -10.56 -18.10 -18.87
N VAL A 51 -11.24 -19.13 -18.39
CA VAL A 51 -12.66 -19.37 -18.65
C VAL A 51 -13.48 -18.39 -17.82
N VAL A 52 -14.18 -17.48 -18.49
CA VAL A 52 -15.00 -16.42 -17.87
C VAL A 52 -16.49 -16.55 -18.18
N GLY A 53 -16.87 -17.43 -19.11
CA GLY A 53 -18.25 -17.71 -19.45
C GLY A 53 -18.41 -19.15 -19.97
N LEU A 54 -19.60 -19.71 -19.80
CA LEU A 54 -20.00 -21.01 -20.35
C LEU A 54 -21.30 -20.81 -21.13
N TYR A 55 -21.38 -21.40 -22.32
CA TYR A 55 -22.52 -21.24 -23.22
C TYR A 55 -22.98 -22.60 -23.75
N GLU A 56 -24.29 -22.81 -23.86
CA GLU A 56 -24.83 -24.01 -24.50
C GLU A 56 -24.78 -23.87 -26.02
N ASN A 57 -25.26 -22.73 -26.53
CA ASN A 57 -25.32 -22.38 -27.95
C ASN A 57 -24.57 -21.05 -28.21
N VAL A 58 -24.04 -20.88 -29.41
CA VAL A 58 -23.33 -19.66 -29.84
C VAL A 58 -23.84 -19.22 -31.20
N SER A 59 -24.00 -17.92 -31.39
CA SER A 59 -24.50 -17.33 -32.64
C SER A 59 -23.46 -17.27 -33.77
N VAL A 60 -22.32 -17.94 -33.59
CA VAL A 60 -21.17 -17.91 -34.50
C VAL A 60 -21.09 -19.27 -35.19
N ASP A 61 -20.80 -19.27 -36.49
CA ASP A 61 -20.57 -20.49 -37.28
C ASP A 61 -19.56 -21.43 -36.58
N ASP A 62 -20.02 -22.62 -36.20
CA ASP A 62 -19.26 -23.61 -35.41
C ASP A 62 -17.98 -24.05 -36.13
N THR A 63 -17.93 -23.95 -37.47
CA THR A 63 -16.79 -24.36 -38.29
C THR A 63 -15.54 -23.50 -38.07
N ARG A 64 -15.69 -22.27 -37.57
CA ARG A 64 -14.56 -21.35 -37.28
C ARG A 64 -14.11 -21.40 -35.82
N ILE A 65 -14.80 -22.14 -34.97
CA ILE A 65 -14.53 -22.21 -33.54
C ILE A 65 -13.48 -23.28 -33.27
N LYS A 66 -12.39 -22.87 -32.61
CA LYS A 66 -11.32 -23.79 -32.21
C LYS A 66 -11.68 -24.46 -30.89
N GLU A 67 -11.08 -25.62 -30.65
CA GLU A 67 -11.24 -26.38 -29.42
C GLU A 67 -10.22 -26.00 -28.34
N ILE A 68 -10.64 -26.14 -27.08
CA ILE A 68 -9.72 -26.05 -25.93
C ILE A 68 -8.73 -27.22 -25.98
N SER A 69 -7.43 -26.92 -25.89
CA SER A 69 -6.39 -27.95 -25.96
C SER A 69 -6.24 -28.73 -24.66
N ASP A 70 -6.24 -28.04 -23.52
CA ASP A 70 -5.96 -28.65 -22.21
C ASP A 70 -6.47 -27.78 -21.05
N CYS A 71 -6.67 -28.40 -19.88
CA CYS A 71 -7.03 -27.75 -18.63
C CYS A 71 -5.84 -27.75 -17.68
N CYS A 72 -5.30 -26.56 -17.36
CA CYS A 72 -3.97 -26.41 -16.77
C CYS A 72 -3.91 -26.70 -15.27
N ASP A 73 -5.02 -26.48 -14.56
CA ASP A 73 -5.07 -26.52 -13.10
C ASP A 73 -6.04 -27.62 -12.62
N GLU A 74 -5.80 -28.12 -11.40
CA GLU A 74 -6.64 -29.16 -10.76
C GLU A 74 -7.94 -28.58 -10.18
N PHE A 75 -8.00 -27.26 -10.01
CA PHE A 75 -9.11 -26.53 -9.40
C PHE A 75 -9.28 -25.16 -10.06
N ALA A 76 -10.46 -24.57 -9.92
CA ALA A 76 -10.74 -23.22 -10.39
C ALA A 76 -9.92 -22.18 -9.59
N LEU A 77 -9.15 -21.37 -10.31
CA LEU A 77 -8.34 -20.31 -9.71
C LEU A 77 -9.20 -19.14 -9.24
N LEU A 78 -10.30 -18.88 -9.95
CA LEU A 78 -11.28 -17.82 -9.66
C LEU A 78 -12.65 -18.43 -9.39
N THR A 79 -13.43 -17.79 -8.54
CA THR A 79 -14.85 -18.09 -8.33
C THR A 79 -15.73 -17.24 -9.26
N SER A 80 -17.04 -17.53 -9.34
CA SER A 80 -17.99 -16.67 -10.05
C SER A 80 -18.00 -15.24 -9.50
N LYS A 81 -17.99 -15.08 -8.17
CA LYS A 81 -17.87 -13.77 -7.50
C LYS A 81 -16.58 -13.04 -7.87
N ASP A 82 -15.46 -13.74 -8.01
CA ASP A 82 -14.21 -13.12 -8.45
C ASP A 82 -14.32 -12.62 -9.90
N LEU A 83 -15.01 -13.35 -10.78
CA LEU A 83 -15.24 -12.95 -12.17
C LEU A 83 -16.18 -11.74 -12.29
N GLU A 84 -17.22 -11.67 -11.47
CA GLU A 84 -18.09 -10.49 -11.35
C GLU A 84 -17.28 -9.26 -10.92
N LEU A 85 -16.42 -9.43 -9.90
CA LEU A 85 -15.54 -8.37 -9.41
C LEU A 85 -14.54 -7.93 -10.49
N VAL A 86 -14.01 -8.86 -11.28
CA VAL A 86 -13.13 -8.57 -12.42
C VAL A 86 -13.82 -7.67 -13.44
N GLU A 87 -15.09 -7.91 -13.77
CA GLU A 87 -15.85 -7.08 -14.72
C GLU A 87 -16.07 -5.65 -14.17
N GLU A 88 -16.46 -5.55 -12.89
CA GLU A 88 -16.66 -4.25 -12.24
C GLU A 88 -15.34 -3.45 -12.17
N MET A 89 -14.26 -4.10 -11.73
CA MET A 89 -12.92 -3.51 -11.67
C MET A 89 -12.44 -3.03 -13.02
N ARG A 90 -12.66 -3.82 -14.07
CA ARG A 90 -12.25 -3.49 -15.44
C ARG A 90 -12.82 -2.13 -15.83
N ARG A 91 -14.14 -1.96 -15.68
CA ARG A 91 -14.84 -0.71 -15.99
C ARG A 91 -14.42 0.43 -15.08
N ARG A 92 -14.38 0.20 -13.77
CA ARG A 92 -14.11 1.23 -12.76
C ARG A 92 -12.68 1.78 -12.81
N TYR A 93 -11.71 0.93 -13.12
CA TYR A 93 -10.29 1.30 -13.17
C TYR A 93 -9.72 1.37 -14.58
N LEU A 94 -10.58 1.39 -15.60
CA LEU A 94 -10.22 1.61 -17.01
C LEU A 94 -9.11 0.66 -17.53
N CYS A 95 -9.08 -0.57 -17.03
CA CYS A 95 -8.00 -1.53 -17.26
C CYS A 95 -8.48 -2.74 -18.08
N THR A 96 -7.59 -3.71 -18.33
CA THR A 96 -7.94 -4.93 -19.07
C THR A 96 -8.45 -6.03 -18.14
N TYR A 97 -9.15 -7.03 -18.69
CA TYR A 97 -9.51 -8.24 -17.96
C TYR A 97 -8.30 -8.90 -17.32
N LEU A 98 -7.20 -8.97 -18.07
CA LEU A 98 -6.00 -9.65 -17.62
C LEU A 98 -5.32 -8.90 -16.46
N ASP A 99 -5.33 -7.57 -16.48
CA ASP A 99 -4.86 -6.77 -15.34
C ASP A 99 -5.64 -7.14 -14.08
N CYS A 100 -6.97 -7.23 -14.18
CA CYS A 100 -7.84 -7.61 -13.07
C CYS A 100 -7.61 -9.06 -12.62
N ILE A 101 -7.56 -10.04 -13.53
CA ILE A 101 -7.37 -11.46 -13.17
C ILE A 101 -6.05 -11.69 -12.44
N LYS A 102 -4.97 -11.01 -12.87
CA LYS A 102 -3.62 -11.20 -12.31
C LYS A 102 -3.50 -10.81 -10.83
N VAL A 103 -4.37 -9.96 -10.30
CA VAL A 103 -4.27 -9.57 -8.87
C VAL A 103 -4.84 -10.62 -7.92
N PHE A 104 -5.71 -11.51 -8.39
CA PHE A 104 -6.25 -12.63 -7.60
C PHE A 104 -5.30 -13.82 -7.49
N ILE A 105 -4.39 -13.97 -8.45
CA ILE A 105 -3.59 -15.19 -8.65
C ILE A 105 -2.11 -14.89 -8.40
N PRO A 106 -1.43 -15.58 -7.45
CA PRO A 106 0.00 -15.43 -7.25
C PRO A 106 0.81 -15.73 -8.53
N ARG A 107 1.86 -14.93 -8.78
CA ARG A 107 2.77 -15.11 -9.92
C ARG A 107 3.39 -16.51 -10.00
N GLY A 108 3.59 -17.17 -8.86
CA GLY A 108 4.06 -18.55 -8.80
C GLY A 108 3.17 -19.54 -9.57
N ILE A 109 1.85 -19.37 -9.54
CA ILE A 109 0.89 -20.25 -10.24
C ILE A 109 1.07 -20.16 -11.76
N PHE A 110 1.27 -18.94 -12.27
CA PHE A 110 1.58 -18.73 -13.70
C PHE A 110 2.88 -19.39 -14.13
N LYS A 111 3.86 -19.52 -13.23
CA LYS A 111 5.13 -20.22 -13.47
C LYS A 111 5.05 -21.75 -13.28
N GLY A 112 3.85 -22.30 -13.06
CA GLY A 112 3.67 -23.74 -12.81
C GLY A 112 4.20 -24.19 -11.44
N MET A 113 4.29 -23.28 -10.48
CA MET A 113 4.76 -23.60 -9.13
C MET A 113 3.79 -24.56 -8.44
N LYS A 114 4.36 -25.57 -7.77
CA LYS A 114 3.63 -26.56 -6.98
C LYS A 114 4.11 -26.54 -5.53
N ASP A 115 3.34 -27.21 -4.67
CA ASP A 115 3.70 -27.52 -3.29
C ASP A 115 5.15 -28.04 -3.21
N LYS A 116 5.98 -27.43 -2.34
CA LYS A 116 7.37 -27.87 -2.16
C LYS A 116 7.39 -29.22 -1.49
N LYS A 117 7.82 -30.26 -2.21
CA LYS A 117 8.02 -31.58 -1.62
C LYS A 117 9.49 -31.72 -1.20
N LYS A 118 9.75 -32.02 0.08
CA LYS A 118 11.04 -32.56 0.51
C LYS A 118 10.96 -34.07 0.51
N ILE A 119 12.07 -34.67 0.11
CA ILE A 119 12.29 -36.10 0.15
C ILE A 119 12.91 -36.41 1.52
N LEU A 120 12.10 -36.92 2.43
CA LEU A 120 12.50 -37.23 3.81
C LEU A 120 12.78 -38.72 3.93
N VAL A 121 13.76 -39.05 4.78
CA VAL A 121 14.17 -40.43 5.03
C VAL A 121 13.43 -40.95 6.25
N TYR A 122 12.88 -42.16 6.14
CA TYR A 122 12.17 -42.87 7.18
C TYR A 122 12.86 -44.20 7.47
N THR A 123 12.63 -44.76 8.66
CA THR A 123 13.05 -46.12 8.96
C THR A 123 12.24 -47.12 8.13
N GLY A 124 12.94 -48.05 7.48
CA GLY A 124 12.35 -49.20 6.81
C GLY A 124 12.43 -50.45 7.69
N ARG A 125 12.83 -51.58 7.11
CA ARG A 125 12.99 -52.85 7.84
C ARG A 125 14.16 -52.80 8.85
N LYS A 126 14.17 -53.72 9.82
CA LYS A 126 15.27 -53.86 10.80
C LYS A 126 16.57 -54.23 10.07
N LEU A 127 17.71 -53.85 10.64
CA LEU A 127 19.03 -54.20 10.11
C LEU A 127 19.28 -55.71 10.18
N ASP A 128 19.79 -56.27 9.09
CA ASP A 128 20.26 -57.66 9.01
C ASP A 128 21.73 -57.73 9.48
N GLU A 129 22.27 -58.92 9.78
CA GLU A 129 23.64 -59.10 10.31
C GLU A 129 24.73 -58.41 9.45
N ASN A 130 24.58 -58.44 8.13
CA ASN A 130 25.50 -57.80 7.17
C ASN A 130 25.53 -56.26 7.23
N PHE A 131 24.48 -55.64 7.81
CA PHE A 131 24.30 -54.20 7.92
C PHE A 131 24.32 -53.72 9.37
N ASN A 132 24.52 -54.61 10.34
CA ASN A 132 24.69 -54.29 11.76
C ASN A 132 26.16 -53.92 12.09
N ARG A 133 26.75 -53.02 11.29
CA ARG A 133 28.13 -52.52 11.44
C ARG A 133 28.20 -51.03 11.10
N GLU A 134 29.25 -50.34 11.57
CA GLU A 134 29.51 -48.96 11.16
C GLU A 134 29.86 -48.89 9.66
N PRO A 135 29.41 -47.86 8.90
CA PRO A 135 28.61 -46.71 9.33
C PRO A 135 27.08 -46.92 9.25
N TYR A 136 26.59 -48.13 8.94
CA TYR A 136 25.16 -48.38 8.69
C TYR A 136 24.31 -48.37 9.97
N LYS A 137 24.88 -48.84 11.09
CA LYS A 137 24.22 -48.83 12.39
C LYS A 137 23.95 -47.40 12.88
N SER A 138 24.96 -46.52 12.87
CA SER A 138 24.80 -45.10 13.22
C SER A 138 23.82 -44.36 12.30
N ILE A 139 23.82 -44.61 10.99
CA ILE A 139 22.82 -44.06 10.07
C ILE A 139 21.41 -44.51 10.45
N TYR A 140 21.21 -45.80 10.77
CA TYR A 140 19.89 -46.33 11.14
C TYR A 140 19.38 -45.71 12.45
N GLU A 141 20.23 -45.57 13.46
CA GLU A 141 19.88 -44.98 14.75
C GLU A 141 19.53 -43.49 14.63
N VAL A 142 20.29 -42.71 13.85
CA VAL A 142 19.98 -41.31 13.57
C VAL A 142 18.62 -41.17 12.89
N VAL A 143 18.33 -41.99 11.87
CA VAL A 143 17.03 -41.95 11.19
C VAL A 143 15.90 -42.48 12.06
N LYS A 144 16.16 -43.45 12.94
CA LYS A 144 15.17 -43.97 13.90
C LYS A 144 14.75 -42.92 14.92
N ASN A 145 15.70 -42.17 15.47
CA ASN A 145 15.41 -41.10 16.43
C ASN A 145 14.74 -39.89 15.76
N GLU A 146 15.04 -39.63 14.49
CA GLU A 146 14.57 -38.44 13.75
C GLU A 146 13.74 -38.83 12.52
N ASN A 147 12.88 -39.84 12.71
CA ASN A 147 12.13 -40.51 11.65
C ASN A 147 11.28 -39.53 10.84
N GLY A 148 11.52 -39.47 9.53
CA GLY A 148 10.77 -38.60 8.63
C GLY A 148 11.00 -37.11 8.83
N ARG A 149 12.10 -36.70 9.49
CA ARG A 149 12.42 -35.29 9.77
C ARG A 149 13.42 -34.68 8.79
N TYR A 150 14.42 -35.45 8.37
CA TYR A 150 15.56 -34.94 7.60
C TYR A 150 15.66 -35.50 6.18
N THR A 151 16.31 -34.75 5.29
CA THR A 151 16.66 -35.21 3.94
C THR A 151 18.00 -35.95 3.97
N LYS A 152 18.28 -36.78 2.96
CA LYS A 152 19.58 -37.46 2.82
C LYS A 152 20.78 -36.51 2.91
N ASN A 153 20.67 -35.32 2.30
CA ASN A 153 21.73 -34.31 2.29
C ASN A 153 21.92 -33.66 3.66
N PHE A 154 20.83 -33.49 4.43
CA PHE A 154 20.91 -32.94 5.79
C PHE A 154 21.56 -33.94 6.73
N ILE A 155 21.15 -35.21 6.67
CA ILE A 155 21.73 -36.29 7.47
C ILE A 155 23.23 -36.41 7.19
N SER A 156 23.61 -36.44 5.91
CA SER A 156 25.02 -36.55 5.53
C SER A 156 25.87 -35.38 6.04
N LYS A 157 25.42 -34.13 5.89
CA LYS A 157 26.20 -32.95 6.28
C LYS A 157 26.28 -32.74 7.79
N ASN A 158 25.17 -32.89 8.51
CA ASN A 158 25.13 -32.54 9.94
C ASN A 158 25.59 -33.66 10.87
N TYR A 159 25.51 -34.92 10.42
CA TYR A 159 26.01 -36.06 11.18
C TYR A 159 27.32 -36.63 10.60
N ASN A 160 27.88 -35.97 9.58
CA ASN A 160 29.11 -36.38 8.89
C ASN A 160 29.08 -37.83 8.36
N LEU A 161 27.93 -38.26 7.85
CA LEU A 161 27.68 -39.62 7.36
C LEU A 161 27.74 -39.66 5.82
N SER A 162 28.25 -40.74 5.25
CA SER A 162 28.36 -40.88 3.79
C SER A 162 27.00 -40.96 3.09
N LEU A 163 26.80 -40.13 2.06
CA LEU A 163 25.64 -40.22 1.16
C LEU A 163 25.55 -41.58 0.46
N SER A 164 26.68 -42.23 0.14
CA SER A 164 26.67 -43.54 -0.50
C SER A 164 26.08 -44.59 0.42
N SER A 165 26.48 -44.60 1.69
CA SER A 165 25.96 -45.52 2.72
C SER A 165 24.47 -45.33 2.96
N ILE A 166 23.99 -44.07 3.01
CA ILE A 166 22.55 -43.75 3.11
C ILE A 166 21.79 -44.31 1.90
N ASN A 167 22.31 -44.13 0.67
CA ASN A 167 21.66 -44.66 -0.54
C ASN A 167 21.65 -46.19 -0.57
N THR A 168 22.72 -46.85 -0.10
CA THR A 168 22.79 -48.31 0.04
C THR A 168 21.70 -48.82 0.99
N MET A 169 21.52 -48.18 2.14
CA MET A 169 20.47 -48.54 3.09
C MET A 169 19.06 -48.34 2.53
N ILE A 170 18.86 -47.33 1.69
CA ILE A 170 17.60 -47.12 0.98
C ILE A 170 17.37 -48.25 -0.05
N LYS A 171 18.40 -48.62 -0.82
CA LYS A 171 18.33 -49.69 -1.84
C LYS A 171 17.98 -51.04 -1.22
N HIS A 172 18.54 -51.35 -0.06
CA HIS A 172 18.27 -52.60 0.68
C HIS A 172 17.05 -52.51 1.62
N GLY A 173 16.25 -51.44 1.55
CA GLY A 173 14.98 -51.31 2.26
C GLY A 173 15.07 -51.07 3.77
N PHE A 174 16.28 -50.87 4.32
CA PHE A 174 16.47 -50.51 5.74
C PHE A 174 16.06 -49.08 6.03
N LEU A 175 16.16 -48.20 5.02
CA LEU A 175 15.58 -46.87 5.04
C LEU A 175 14.58 -46.76 3.90
N SER A 176 13.51 -46.00 4.10
CA SER A 176 12.56 -45.67 3.05
C SER A 176 12.54 -44.16 2.83
N VAL A 177 12.00 -43.76 1.68
CA VAL A 177 11.99 -42.37 1.27
C VAL A 177 10.57 -41.94 0.98
N GLY A 178 10.08 -40.96 1.74
CA GLY A 178 8.74 -40.40 1.58
C GLY A 178 8.79 -38.96 1.14
N LYS A 179 7.86 -38.56 0.26
CA LYS A 179 7.67 -37.16 -0.11
C LYS A 179 6.77 -36.49 0.93
N ARG A 180 7.27 -35.49 1.65
CA ARG A 180 6.46 -34.66 2.54
C ARG A 180 6.41 -33.24 2.00
N THR A 181 5.22 -32.64 1.97
CA THR A 181 5.07 -31.22 1.64
C THR A 181 5.67 -30.38 2.78
N VAL A 182 6.55 -29.45 2.43
CA VAL A 182 7.21 -28.55 3.37
C VAL A 182 6.75 -27.14 3.08
N ALA A 183 6.15 -26.53 4.10
CA ALA A 183 5.79 -25.12 4.12
C ALA A 183 7.02 -24.23 3.87
N ARG A 184 6.88 -23.27 2.95
CA ARG A 184 7.83 -22.17 2.76
C ARG A 184 7.52 -20.96 3.64
N TYR A 185 6.35 -20.93 4.30
CA TYR A 185 5.87 -19.81 5.11
C TYR A 185 6.37 -19.84 6.57
N ASP A 186 6.18 -18.72 7.28
CA ASP A 186 6.61 -18.54 8.66
C ASP A 186 5.82 -19.43 9.63
N ASN A 187 6.54 -20.31 10.32
CA ASN A 187 6.00 -21.26 11.30
C ASN A 187 6.62 -21.09 12.69
N ARG A 188 7.13 -19.88 12.99
CA ARG A 188 7.61 -19.54 14.34
C ARG A 188 6.48 -19.66 15.36
N LYS A 189 6.83 -20.08 16.58
CA LYS A 189 5.95 -19.95 17.75
C LYS A 189 6.08 -18.52 18.27
N TYR A 190 4.95 -17.86 18.46
CA TYR A 190 4.90 -16.49 18.97
C TYR A 190 4.52 -16.51 20.45
N VAL A 191 4.92 -15.45 21.16
CA VAL A 191 4.51 -15.22 22.54
C VAL A 191 2.99 -15.06 22.56
N ASP A 192 2.34 -15.71 23.52
CA ASP A 192 0.89 -15.60 23.69
C ASP A 192 0.48 -14.15 23.96
N TYR A 193 -0.58 -13.71 23.28
CA TYR A 193 -1.15 -12.38 23.45
C TYR A 193 -2.60 -12.54 23.90
N SER A 194 -2.80 -12.44 25.22
CA SER A 194 -4.10 -12.66 25.85
C SER A 194 -5.11 -11.58 25.50
N LYS A 195 -6.39 -11.98 25.47
CA LYS A 195 -7.53 -11.10 25.27
C LYS A 195 -7.57 -10.02 26.37
N LYS A 196 -7.69 -8.76 25.97
CA LYS A 196 -7.85 -7.64 26.91
C LYS A 196 -9.32 -7.34 27.16
N ILE A 197 -9.59 -6.80 28.36
CA ILE A 197 -10.90 -6.24 28.71
C ILE A 197 -11.04 -4.91 27.98
N LEU A 198 -12.14 -4.74 27.25
CA LEU A 198 -12.45 -3.50 26.56
C LEU A 198 -12.94 -2.45 27.54
N ASN A 199 -12.54 -1.20 27.32
CA ASN A 199 -13.19 -0.06 27.99
C ASN A 199 -14.59 0.19 27.40
N ARG A 200 -15.36 1.11 28.01
CA ARG A 200 -16.74 1.41 27.60
C ARG A 200 -16.85 1.86 26.13
N GLU A 201 -15.93 2.72 25.66
CA GLU A 201 -15.94 3.22 24.28
C GLU A 201 -15.66 2.09 23.26
N GLN A 202 -14.69 1.22 23.58
CA GLN A 202 -14.33 0.07 22.75
C GLN A 202 -15.42 -0.99 22.71
N GLN A 203 -16.04 -1.27 23.87
CA GLN A 203 -17.15 -2.22 23.95
C GLN A 203 -18.35 -1.72 23.15
N PHE A 204 -18.71 -0.45 23.32
CA PHE A 204 -19.75 0.20 22.51
C PHE A 204 -19.46 0.09 21.00
N ALA A 205 -18.21 0.29 20.58
CA ALA A 205 -17.82 0.15 19.18
C ALA A 205 -18.06 -1.27 18.67
N VAL A 206 -17.62 -2.29 19.41
CA VAL A 206 -17.84 -3.70 19.05
C VAL A 206 -19.34 -4.01 18.96
N ASP A 207 -20.12 -3.62 19.95
CA ASP A 207 -21.55 -3.94 20.01
C ASP A 207 -22.33 -3.23 18.90
N LYS A 208 -22.02 -1.96 18.64
CA LYS A 208 -22.61 -1.20 17.54
C LYS A 208 -22.30 -1.81 16.18
N ILE A 209 -21.06 -2.27 15.96
CA ILE A 209 -20.67 -2.94 14.71
C ILE A 209 -21.40 -4.28 14.58
N MET A 210 -21.46 -5.09 15.63
CA MET A 210 -22.10 -6.41 15.57
C MET A 210 -23.60 -6.32 15.32
N ASN A 211 -24.30 -5.40 15.99
CA ASN A 211 -25.77 -5.31 15.99
C ASN A 211 -26.34 -4.44 14.86
N SER A 212 -25.53 -3.63 14.18
CA SER A 212 -26.01 -2.77 13.11
C SER A 212 -26.24 -3.52 11.79
N TYR A 213 -27.24 -3.08 11.01
CA TYR A 213 -27.51 -3.54 9.64
C TYR A 213 -26.59 -2.88 8.60
N LYS A 214 -25.92 -1.78 8.97
CA LYS A 214 -24.95 -1.10 8.10
C LYS A 214 -23.78 -2.04 7.81
N LYS A 215 -23.22 -1.93 6.60
CA LYS A 215 -22.09 -2.74 6.17
C LYS A 215 -20.74 -2.06 6.41
N VAL A 216 -20.68 -0.73 6.38
CA VAL A 216 -19.40 0.02 6.44
C VAL A 216 -19.39 0.93 7.66
N PHE A 217 -18.31 0.85 8.44
CA PHE A 217 -18.10 1.60 9.67
C PHE A 217 -16.76 2.33 9.63
N LEU A 218 -16.70 3.56 10.14
CA LEU A 218 -15.46 4.27 10.41
C LEU A 218 -15.25 4.39 11.92
N ILE A 219 -14.17 3.81 12.43
CA ILE A 219 -13.68 4.02 13.78
C ILE A 219 -12.68 5.19 13.74
N HIS A 220 -13.17 6.38 14.08
CA HIS A 220 -12.35 7.57 14.28
C HIS A 220 -11.88 7.62 15.73
N GLY A 221 -10.66 7.16 15.98
CA GLY A 221 -10.10 7.08 17.33
C GLY A 221 -8.72 7.65 17.44
N VAL A 222 -8.46 8.48 18.45
CA VAL A 222 -7.15 9.11 18.71
C VAL A 222 -6.02 8.07 18.74
N THR A 223 -4.78 8.50 18.52
CA THR A 223 -3.62 7.59 18.62
C THR A 223 -3.56 6.98 20.02
N GLY A 224 -3.47 5.65 20.11
CA GLY A 224 -3.50 4.93 21.40
C GLY A 224 -4.91 4.60 21.94
N SER A 225 -6.00 4.92 21.25
CA SER A 225 -7.38 4.53 21.62
C SER A 225 -7.66 3.01 21.62
N GLY A 226 -6.71 2.20 21.18
CA GLY A 226 -6.84 0.74 21.18
C GLY A 226 -7.70 0.16 20.06
N LYS A 227 -7.80 0.84 18.90
CA LYS A 227 -8.51 0.33 17.71
C LYS A 227 -8.12 -1.11 17.34
N THR A 228 -6.84 -1.45 17.43
CA THR A 228 -6.35 -2.81 17.15
C THR A 228 -7.00 -3.87 18.04
N GLU A 229 -7.31 -3.54 19.30
CA GLU A 229 -7.98 -4.48 20.22
C GLU A 229 -9.45 -4.71 19.80
N ILE A 230 -10.14 -3.66 19.35
CA ILE A 230 -11.48 -3.77 18.74
C ILE A 230 -11.43 -4.70 17.52
N TYR A 231 -10.45 -4.52 16.63
CA TYR A 231 -10.30 -5.38 15.45
C TYR A 231 -10.13 -6.85 15.84
N MET A 232 -9.26 -7.14 16.81
CA MET A 232 -9.03 -8.50 17.27
C MET A 232 -10.30 -9.11 17.89
N GLN A 233 -11.09 -8.35 18.65
CA GLN A 233 -12.36 -8.85 19.19
C GLN A 233 -13.40 -9.15 18.11
N LEU A 234 -13.47 -8.32 17.07
CA LEU A 234 -14.36 -8.57 15.92
C LEU A 234 -13.93 -9.84 15.17
N VAL A 235 -12.62 -9.99 14.93
CA VAL A 235 -12.06 -11.19 14.28
C VAL A 235 -12.34 -12.45 15.12
N GLU A 236 -12.14 -12.39 16.44
CA GLU A 236 -12.45 -13.49 17.36
C GLU A 236 -13.91 -13.94 17.22
N LYS A 237 -14.87 -13.00 17.29
CA LYS A 237 -16.30 -13.27 17.09
C LYS A 237 -16.62 -13.87 15.71
N ALA A 238 -15.92 -13.44 14.66
CA ALA A 238 -16.08 -14.02 13.33
C ALA A 238 -15.58 -15.47 13.27
N ILE A 239 -14.41 -15.75 13.85
CA ILE A 239 -13.83 -17.10 13.90
C ILE A 239 -14.74 -18.04 14.70
N GLU A 240 -15.26 -17.59 15.84
CA GLU A 240 -16.26 -18.32 16.66
C GLU A 240 -17.52 -18.66 15.87
N SER A 241 -17.92 -17.78 14.93
CA SER A 241 -19.06 -17.99 14.03
C SER A 241 -18.70 -18.77 12.75
N GLY A 242 -17.50 -19.35 12.67
CA GLY A 242 -16.99 -20.08 11.49
C GLY A 242 -16.66 -19.20 10.27
N LYS A 243 -16.72 -17.87 10.41
CA LYS A 243 -16.43 -16.89 9.36
C LYS A 243 -14.94 -16.53 9.30
N GLU A 244 -14.56 -15.93 8.19
CA GLU A 244 -13.19 -15.56 7.85
C GLU A 244 -13.01 -14.04 7.89
N SER A 245 -11.78 -13.56 8.08
CA SER A 245 -11.52 -12.12 8.15
C SER A 245 -10.25 -11.71 7.40
N ILE A 246 -10.28 -10.51 6.82
CA ILE A 246 -9.11 -9.84 6.23
C ILE A 246 -8.79 -8.60 7.06
N VAL A 247 -7.54 -8.45 7.48
CA VAL A 247 -7.02 -7.23 8.11
C VAL A 247 -5.98 -6.63 7.17
N LEU A 248 -6.35 -5.53 6.53
CA LEU A 248 -5.48 -4.71 5.70
C LEU A 248 -4.77 -3.69 6.56
N VAL A 249 -3.45 -3.63 6.38
CA VAL A 249 -2.56 -2.66 7.04
C VAL A 249 -1.66 -2.04 5.98
N PRO A 250 -1.21 -0.79 6.16
CA PRO A 250 -0.30 -0.17 5.20
C PRO A 250 0.98 -1.01 5.07
N GLU A 251 1.54 -1.12 3.87
CA GLU A 251 2.70 -2.00 3.63
C GLU A 251 3.91 -1.65 4.50
N ILE A 252 4.07 -0.37 4.80
CA ILE A 252 5.11 0.18 5.70
C ILE A 252 4.81 -0.06 7.18
N ALA A 253 3.54 -0.28 7.54
CA ALA A 253 3.06 -0.45 8.91
C ALA A 253 2.82 -1.92 9.29
N LEU A 254 3.02 -2.86 8.36
CA LEU A 254 3.09 -4.29 8.65
C LEU A 254 4.39 -4.59 9.42
N THR A 255 4.46 -4.08 10.64
CA THR A 255 5.60 -4.24 11.53
C THR A 255 5.58 -5.65 12.12
N PRO A 256 6.75 -6.21 12.46
CA PRO A 256 6.83 -7.47 13.20
C PRO A 256 5.93 -7.47 14.44
N GLN A 257 5.87 -6.35 15.17
CA GLN A 257 5.03 -6.18 16.36
C GLN A 257 3.54 -6.44 16.09
N MET A 258 2.99 -5.92 15.00
CA MET A 258 1.59 -6.14 14.66
C MET A 258 1.34 -7.60 14.30
N VAL A 259 2.22 -8.20 13.48
CA VAL A 259 2.14 -9.62 13.11
C VAL A 259 2.22 -10.51 14.35
N GLU A 260 3.15 -10.23 15.26
CA GLU A 260 3.34 -10.96 16.52
C GLU A 260 2.08 -10.93 17.39
N ARG A 261 1.41 -9.77 17.52
CA ARG A 261 0.17 -9.66 18.32
C ARG A 261 -0.94 -10.55 17.78
N PHE A 262 -1.20 -10.51 16.48
CA PHE A 262 -2.25 -11.34 15.89
C PHE A 262 -1.86 -12.83 15.87
N LYS A 263 -0.61 -13.17 15.58
CA LYS A 263 -0.12 -14.55 15.64
C LYS A 263 -0.09 -15.10 17.07
N GLY A 264 0.19 -14.26 18.06
CA GLY A 264 0.12 -14.60 19.47
C GLY A 264 -1.31 -14.92 19.89
N ARG A 265 -2.29 -14.12 19.44
CA ARG A 265 -3.71 -14.30 19.80
C ARG A 265 -4.44 -15.42 19.06
N PHE A 266 -4.22 -15.55 17.76
CA PHE A 266 -4.97 -16.49 16.89
C PHE A 266 -4.12 -17.68 16.41
N GLY A 267 -2.87 -17.76 16.86
CA GLY A 267 -1.99 -18.90 16.59
C GLY A 267 -1.67 -19.11 15.11
N ARG A 268 -1.77 -20.37 14.66
CA ARG A 268 -1.34 -20.82 13.33
C ARG A 268 -2.34 -20.51 12.22
N ASP A 269 -3.59 -20.17 12.55
CA ASP A 269 -4.69 -19.95 11.60
C ASP A 269 -4.67 -18.56 10.95
N VAL A 270 -3.56 -17.85 11.12
CA VAL A 270 -3.28 -16.54 10.53
C VAL A 270 -2.36 -16.69 9.33
N SER A 271 -2.73 -16.11 8.20
CA SER A 271 -1.87 -15.88 7.04
C SER A 271 -1.32 -14.45 7.07
N VAL A 272 -0.04 -14.29 6.70
CA VAL A 272 0.57 -12.97 6.54
C VAL A 272 0.93 -12.80 5.06
N PHE A 273 0.36 -11.80 4.39
CA PHE A 273 0.46 -11.65 2.93
C PHE A 273 0.94 -10.25 2.51
N HIS A 274 2.18 -10.14 2.02
CA HIS A 274 2.77 -8.86 1.63
C HIS A 274 3.77 -8.97 0.46
N SER A 275 4.20 -7.82 -0.05
CA SER A 275 5.08 -7.71 -1.23
C SER A 275 6.45 -8.36 -1.03
N LYS A 276 7.01 -8.31 0.19
CA LYS A 276 8.34 -8.88 0.50
C LYS A 276 8.39 -10.42 0.52
N LEU A 277 7.24 -11.10 0.45
CA LEU A 277 7.20 -12.57 0.31
C LEU A 277 7.68 -12.99 -1.07
N SER A 278 8.45 -14.07 -1.12
CA SER A 278 8.84 -14.75 -2.35
C SER A 278 7.62 -15.34 -3.07
N ASP A 279 7.75 -15.60 -4.37
CA ASP A 279 6.68 -16.25 -5.17
C ASP A 279 6.24 -17.58 -4.54
N GLY A 280 7.17 -18.31 -3.89
CA GLY A 280 6.89 -19.56 -3.18
C GLY A 280 6.11 -19.39 -1.89
N GLU A 281 6.46 -18.41 -1.07
CA GLU A 281 5.72 -18.10 0.17
C GLU A 281 4.29 -17.62 -0.15
N ARG A 282 4.14 -16.76 -1.16
CA ARG A 282 2.81 -16.29 -1.60
C ARG A 282 1.94 -17.41 -2.13
N TYR A 283 2.52 -18.33 -2.91
CA TYR A 283 1.81 -19.52 -3.38
C TYR A 283 1.31 -20.35 -2.19
N ASP A 284 2.19 -20.68 -1.24
CA ASP A 284 1.83 -21.50 -0.09
C ASP A 284 0.73 -20.84 0.75
N GLU A 285 0.85 -19.54 1.08
CA GLU A 285 -0.15 -18.80 1.86
C GLU A 285 -1.51 -18.68 1.14
N TRP A 286 -1.49 -18.38 -0.16
CA TRP A 286 -2.70 -18.36 -0.97
C TRP A 286 -3.39 -19.73 -0.99
N MET A 287 -2.60 -20.80 -1.09
CA MET A 287 -3.13 -22.16 -1.15
C MET A 287 -3.69 -22.64 0.20
N ARG A 288 -3.11 -22.21 1.33
CA ARG A 288 -3.68 -22.45 2.66
C ARG A 288 -5.07 -21.83 2.80
N ILE A 289 -5.23 -20.60 2.35
CA ILE A 289 -6.52 -19.89 2.39
C ILE A 289 -7.53 -20.59 1.47
N LYS A 290 -7.15 -20.91 0.23
CA LYS A 290 -8.01 -21.64 -0.72
C LYS A 290 -8.45 -23.00 -0.18
N ARG A 291 -7.61 -23.67 0.62
CA ARG A 291 -7.89 -24.96 1.28
C ARG A 291 -8.65 -24.83 2.60
N GLY A 292 -9.04 -23.61 3.02
CA GLY A 292 -9.78 -23.37 4.27
C GLY A 292 -8.94 -23.56 5.56
N GLN A 293 -7.61 -23.58 5.46
CA GLN A 293 -6.69 -23.80 6.59
C GLN A 293 -6.34 -22.52 7.37
N VAL A 294 -6.93 -21.39 6.99
CA VAL A 294 -6.66 -20.06 7.53
C VAL A 294 -8.00 -19.36 7.69
N LYS A 295 -8.23 -18.76 8.86
CA LYS A 295 -9.44 -17.97 9.14
C LYS A 295 -9.19 -16.47 9.18
N LEU A 296 -7.94 -16.05 9.30
CA LEU A 296 -7.52 -14.65 9.29
C LEU A 296 -6.37 -14.43 8.33
N ALA A 297 -6.49 -13.47 7.42
CA ALA A 297 -5.34 -12.93 6.70
C ALA A 297 -4.99 -11.53 7.18
N ILE A 298 -3.70 -11.26 7.36
CA ILE A 298 -3.16 -9.93 7.61
C ILE A 298 -2.26 -9.59 6.45
N GLY A 299 -2.45 -8.44 5.84
CA GLY A 299 -1.61 -8.09 4.70
C GLY A 299 -1.71 -6.66 4.25
N ALA A 300 -0.89 -6.35 3.25
CA ALA A 300 -1.01 -5.09 2.52
C ALA A 300 -2.24 -5.11 1.60
N ARG A 301 -2.43 -4.04 0.83
CA ARG A 301 -3.52 -3.86 -0.15
C ARG A 301 -3.87 -5.10 -1.00
N SER A 302 -2.89 -5.89 -1.43
CA SER A 302 -3.12 -7.08 -2.28
C SER A 302 -3.83 -8.23 -1.57
N ALA A 303 -3.86 -8.25 -0.23
CA ALA A 303 -4.54 -9.28 0.53
C ALA A 303 -6.06 -9.23 0.36
N ILE A 304 -6.61 -8.13 -0.18
CA ILE A 304 -8.05 -8.01 -0.45
C ILE A 304 -8.57 -9.03 -1.48
N PHE A 305 -7.69 -9.55 -2.34
CA PHE A 305 -8.03 -10.55 -3.37
C PHE A 305 -7.80 -12.00 -2.93
N LEU A 306 -7.52 -12.23 -1.64
CA LEU A 306 -7.31 -13.58 -1.14
C LEU A 306 -8.60 -14.41 -1.26
N PRO A 307 -8.50 -15.71 -1.60
CA PRO A 307 -9.64 -16.52 -2.01
C PRO A 307 -10.41 -17.08 -0.81
N PHE A 308 -10.86 -16.20 0.08
CA PHE A 308 -11.76 -16.55 1.18
C PHE A 308 -13.16 -16.87 0.66
N SER A 309 -13.81 -17.80 1.33
CA SER A 309 -15.11 -18.35 0.92
C SER A 309 -16.28 -17.80 1.74
N ASN A 310 -16.02 -17.39 2.99
CA ASN A 310 -17.05 -16.97 3.94
C ASN A 310 -16.58 -15.80 4.81
N LEU A 311 -16.40 -14.62 4.19
CA LEU A 311 -15.95 -13.43 4.90
C LEU A 311 -17.00 -12.93 5.90
N GLY A 312 -16.57 -12.67 7.14
CA GLY A 312 -17.33 -11.96 8.17
C GLY A 312 -16.92 -10.49 8.28
N PHE A 313 -15.61 -10.22 8.23
CA PHE A 313 -15.07 -8.87 8.34
C PHE A 313 -13.95 -8.58 7.33
N ILE A 314 -13.93 -7.34 6.85
CA ILE A 314 -12.80 -6.72 6.16
C ILE A 314 -12.42 -5.48 6.97
N ILE A 315 -11.24 -5.48 7.57
CA ILE A 315 -10.76 -4.41 8.44
C ILE A 315 -9.62 -3.71 7.71
N MET A 316 -9.64 -2.39 7.65
CA MET A 316 -8.58 -1.56 7.07
C MET A 316 -8.09 -0.57 8.11
N ASP A 317 -6.87 -0.76 8.60
CA ASP A 317 -6.23 0.15 9.54
C ASP A 317 -5.53 1.30 8.81
N GLU A 318 -5.49 2.48 9.42
CA GLU A 318 -4.97 3.72 8.81
C GLU A 318 -5.59 3.97 7.43
N GLU A 319 -6.92 3.96 7.32
CA GLU A 319 -7.64 3.99 6.02
C GLU A 319 -7.28 5.16 5.09
N GLN A 320 -6.85 6.30 5.65
CA GLN A 320 -6.40 7.49 4.93
C GLN A 320 -5.13 7.27 4.09
N GLU A 321 -4.44 6.15 4.28
CA GLU A 321 -3.17 5.86 3.63
C GLU A 321 -3.31 5.67 2.11
N LEU A 322 -2.65 6.53 1.35
CA LEU A 322 -2.62 6.46 -0.11
C LEU A 322 -2.07 5.13 -0.65
N SER A 323 -1.29 4.39 0.16
CA SER A 323 -0.76 3.08 -0.22
C SER A 323 -1.85 2.04 -0.52
N TYR A 324 -3.10 2.26 -0.07
CA TYR A 324 -4.22 1.38 -0.40
C TYR A 324 -4.68 1.47 -1.85
N LYS A 325 -4.32 2.53 -2.58
CA LYS A 325 -4.53 2.61 -4.02
C LYS A 325 -3.26 2.22 -4.80
N SER A 326 -3.47 1.40 -5.83
CA SER A 326 -2.40 0.83 -6.66
C SER A 326 -1.88 1.83 -7.69
N ASP A 327 -0.56 2.01 -7.74
CA ASP A 327 0.09 2.82 -8.79
C ASP A 327 0.20 2.07 -10.14
N SER A 328 0.08 0.75 -10.14
CA SER A 328 0.14 -0.11 -11.32
C SER A 328 -1.25 -0.61 -11.71
N ASN A 329 -1.50 -0.82 -13.00
CA ASN A 329 -2.74 -1.44 -13.47
C ASN A 329 -2.95 -2.84 -12.84
N PRO A 330 -4.17 -3.17 -12.37
CA PRO A 330 -5.31 -2.27 -12.23
C PRO A 330 -5.05 -1.26 -11.10
N LYS A 331 -5.36 0.02 -11.33
CA LYS A 331 -5.12 1.11 -10.35
C LYS A 331 -6.21 1.17 -9.27
N TYR A 332 -6.55 0.00 -8.73
CA TYR A 332 -7.66 -0.17 -7.78
C TYR A 332 -7.36 0.51 -6.45
N ASN A 333 -8.42 0.90 -5.75
CA ASN A 333 -8.37 1.27 -4.34
C ASN A 333 -8.86 0.09 -3.50
N ALA A 334 -8.04 -0.44 -2.58
CA ALA A 334 -8.41 -1.58 -1.74
C ALA A 334 -9.66 -1.32 -0.90
N ARG A 335 -9.98 -0.06 -0.57
CA ARG A 335 -11.20 0.32 0.15
C ARG A 335 -12.44 0.03 -0.70
N GLU A 336 -12.44 0.51 -1.93
CA GLU A 336 -13.53 0.28 -2.89
C GLU A 336 -13.71 -1.21 -3.19
N ILE A 337 -12.60 -1.95 -3.38
CA ILE A 337 -12.67 -3.41 -3.54
C ILE A 337 -13.26 -4.08 -2.28
N GLY A 338 -12.91 -3.59 -1.09
CA GLY A 338 -13.48 -4.08 0.16
C GLY A 338 -14.97 -3.84 0.27
N GLU A 339 -15.46 -2.67 -0.14
CA GLU A 339 -16.90 -2.35 -0.21
C GLU A 339 -17.61 -3.30 -1.19
N MET A 340 -17.09 -3.50 -2.40
CA MET A 340 -17.64 -4.45 -3.37
C MET A 340 -17.71 -5.88 -2.81
N ARG A 341 -16.66 -6.32 -2.10
CA ARG A 341 -16.65 -7.63 -1.45
C ARG A 341 -17.66 -7.71 -0.29
N CYS A 342 -17.89 -6.64 0.44
CA CYS A 342 -18.95 -6.60 1.46
C CYS A 342 -20.34 -6.78 0.84
N ASP A 343 -20.54 -6.26 -0.37
CA ASP A 343 -21.78 -6.50 -1.11
C ASP A 343 -21.90 -7.94 -1.60
N GLN A 344 -20.82 -8.54 -2.13
CA GLN A 344 -20.81 -9.93 -2.61
C GLN A 344 -20.93 -10.99 -1.50
N TYR A 345 -20.41 -10.72 -0.31
CA TYR A 345 -20.35 -11.69 0.80
C TYR A 345 -21.31 -11.36 1.95
N GLY A 346 -21.95 -10.20 1.94
CA GLY A 346 -22.75 -9.73 3.09
C GLY A 346 -21.92 -9.51 4.35
N CYS A 347 -20.61 -9.27 4.19
CA CYS A 347 -19.69 -9.04 5.30
C CYS A 347 -19.65 -7.55 5.68
N LYS A 348 -18.98 -7.23 6.79
CA LYS A 348 -18.86 -5.85 7.27
C LYS A 348 -17.44 -5.31 7.04
N MET A 349 -17.35 -4.07 6.59
CA MET A 349 -16.12 -3.32 6.45
C MET A 349 -15.90 -2.38 7.64
N ILE A 350 -14.71 -2.43 8.22
CA ILE A 350 -14.29 -1.53 9.30
C ILE A 350 -13.09 -0.73 8.81
N LEU A 351 -13.28 0.58 8.72
CA LEU A 351 -12.23 1.55 8.43
C LEU A 351 -11.74 2.12 9.75
N GLY A 352 -10.44 2.07 9.97
CA GLY A 352 -9.82 2.51 11.21
C GLY A 352 -8.89 3.68 10.96
N SER A 353 -9.04 4.77 11.71
CA SER A 353 -8.13 5.90 11.58
C SER A 353 -8.12 6.80 12.82
N ALA A 354 -6.98 7.44 13.07
CA ALA A 354 -6.91 8.61 13.96
C ALA A 354 -7.11 9.93 13.22
N THR A 355 -6.92 9.93 11.90
CA THR A 355 -7.00 11.07 11.00
C THR A 355 -7.69 10.61 9.72
N PRO A 356 -9.02 10.38 9.74
CA PRO A 356 -9.74 9.82 8.59
C PRO A 356 -9.52 10.64 7.32
N SER A 357 -9.68 10.03 6.14
CA SER A 357 -9.66 10.79 4.90
C SER A 357 -10.87 11.73 4.84
N VAL A 358 -10.68 12.91 4.25
CA VAL A 358 -11.77 13.90 4.09
C VAL A 358 -12.93 13.28 3.31
N GLU A 359 -12.65 12.46 2.31
CA GLU A 359 -13.66 11.74 1.53
C GLU A 359 -14.47 10.75 2.38
N THR A 360 -13.81 9.94 3.22
CA THR A 360 -14.49 8.98 4.11
C THR A 360 -15.34 9.69 5.16
N TYR A 361 -14.78 10.73 5.79
CA TYR A 361 -15.50 11.48 6.82
C TYR A 361 -16.69 12.25 6.25
N TYR A 362 -16.58 12.76 5.02
CA TYR A 362 -17.72 13.35 4.30
C TYR A 362 -18.84 12.34 4.06
N ARG A 363 -18.51 11.10 3.66
CA ARG A 363 -19.50 10.00 3.53
C ARG A 363 -20.14 9.63 4.87
N CYS A 364 -19.40 9.76 5.97
CA CYS A 364 -19.96 9.60 7.31
C CYS A 364 -20.97 10.70 7.64
N LYS A 365 -20.64 11.97 7.36
CA LYS A 365 -21.56 13.10 7.57
C LYS A 365 -22.82 13.02 6.68
N LYS A 366 -22.74 12.32 5.54
CA LYS A 366 -23.90 11.95 4.69
C LYS A 366 -24.72 10.76 5.17
N GLY A 367 -24.24 9.99 6.16
CA GLY A 367 -24.91 8.77 6.66
C GLY A 367 -24.69 7.51 5.80
N GLU A 368 -23.80 7.57 4.80
CA GLU A 368 -23.42 6.41 3.98
C GLU A 368 -22.56 5.42 4.78
N ILE A 369 -21.65 5.95 5.60
CA ILE A 369 -20.77 5.19 6.50
C ILE A 369 -21.15 5.50 7.94
N GLU A 370 -21.21 4.48 8.78
CA GLU A 370 -21.51 4.66 10.20
C GLU A 370 -20.27 5.12 10.97
N LEU A 371 -20.33 6.28 11.63
CA LEU A 371 -19.22 6.84 12.41
C LEU A 371 -19.24 6.34 13.86
N ILE A 372 -18.07 5.94 14.35
CA ILE A 372 -17.81 5.56 15.75
C ILE A 372 -16.59 6.35 16.21
N VAL A 373 -16.75 7.18 17.24
CA VAL A 373 -15.68 8.05 17.75
C VAL A 373 -15.12 7.52 19.07
N LEU A 374 -13.79 7.39 19.15
CA LEU A 374 -13.06 7.05 20.37
C LEU A 374 -12.20 8.25 20.78
N LYS A 375 -12.59 8.94 21.86
CA LYS A 375 -11.98 10.22 22.26
C LYS A 375 -10.75 10.01 23.13
N ASN A 376 -10.72 8.90 23.87
CA ASN A 376 -9.73 8.68 24.92
C ASN A 376 -8.72 7.60 24.52
N ARG A 377 -7.48 7.71 25.05
CA ARG A 377 -6.50 6.61 24.95
C ARG A 377 -6.94 5.43 25.81
N ALA A 378 -6.65 4.22 25.35
CA ALA A 378 -7.10 2.99 26.03
C ALA A 378 -6.47 2.81 27.42
N ASP A 379 -5.26 3.33 27.61
CA ASP A 379 -4.48 3.30 28.85
C ASP A 379 -4.72 4.53 29.75
N GLY A 380 -5.54 5.49 29.31
CA GLY A 380 -5.79 6.74 30.03
C GLY A 380 -4.65 7.77 29.94
N ALA A 381 -3.61 7.52 29.14
CA ALA A 381 -2.50 8.46 29.00
C ALA A 381 -2.95 9.79 28.36
N VAL A 382 -2.38 10.90 28.81
CA VAL A 382 -2.68 12.25 28.30
C VAL A 382 -1.96 12.47 26.97
N MET A 383 -2.63 13.15 26.03
CA MET A 383 -2.01 13.55 24.76
C MET A 383 -0.88 14.56 25.03
N PRO A 384 0.24 14.50 24.27
CA PRO A 384 1.34 15.43 24.45
C PRO A 384 0.91 16.85 24.06
N GLU A 385 1.51 17.84 24.73
CA GLU A 385 1.33 19.25 24.36
C GLU A 385 2.10 19.54 23.07
N ILE A 386 1.43 20.18 22.11
CA ILE A 386 2.02 20.55 20.83
C ILE A 386 2.27 22.06 20.82
N LYS A 387 3.54 22.44 20.82
CA LYS A 387 3.99 23.83 20.71
C LYS A 387 4.34 24.16 19.26
N VAL A 388 3.60 25.09 18.65
CA VAL A 388 3.94 25.63 17.32
C VAL A 388 4.89 26.80 17.49
N VAL A 389 6.02 26.76 16.79
CA VAL A 389 7.06 27.80 16.82
C VAL A 389 7.14 28.49 15.46
N ASP A 390 7.01 29.82 15.48
CA ASP A 390 7.16 30.66 14.30
C ASP A 390 8.65 30.91 13.97
N MET A 391 9.11 30.29 12.89
CA MET A 391 10.49 30.45 12.42
C MET A 391 10.78 31.83 11.81
N ARG A 392 9.75 32.65 11.54
CA ARG A 392 9.92 34.05 11.13
C ARG A 392 10.43 34.89 12.30
N GLU A 393 9.91 34.65 13.51
CA GLU A 393 10.36 35.34 14.72
C GLU A 393 11.80 34.95 15.07
N GLU A 394 12.15 33.67 14.94
CA GLU A 394 13.53 33.20 15.11
C GLU A 394 14.51 33.94 14.19
N LEU A 395 14.15 34.12 12.91
CA LEU A 395 14.97 34.88 11.95
C LEU A 395 15.05 36.37 12.29
N LEU A 396 13.98 36.98 12.81
CA LEU A 396 14.00 38.38 13.26
C LEU A 396 14.97 38.57 14.43
N HIS A 397 15.11 37.56 15.28
CA HIS A 397 16.05 37.53 16.41
C HIS A 397 17.42 36.90 16.03
N ASP A 398 17.78 36.96 14.75
CA ASP A 398 19.04 36.49 14.16
C ASP A 398 19.36 34.99 14.31
N ASN A 399 18.36 34.15 14.63
CA ASN A 399 18.52 32.70 14.56
C ASN A 399 18.34 32.20 13.12
N LYS A 400 19.47 31.95 12.45
CA LYS A 400 19.53 31.40 11.08
C LYS A 400 19.60 29.87 11.05
N SER A 401 19.59 29.21 12.21
CA SER A 401 19.62 27.76 12.32
C SER A 401 18.35 27.11 11.80
N MET A 402 18.42 25.81 11.55
CA MET A 402 17.24 25.00 11.24
C MET A 402 16.40 24.68 12.48
N PHE A 403 17.00 24.82 13.66
CA PHE A 403 16.32 24.62 14.93
C PHE A 403 15.99 25.97 15.55
N SER A 404 14.72 26.15 15.92
CA SER A 404 14.31 27.14 16.91
C SER A 404 15.05 26.92 18.22
N ARG A 405 15.22 28.00 19.01
CA ARG A 405 15.88 27.92 20.32
C ARG A 405 15.17 26.94 21.23
N VAL A 406 13.83 26.96 21.20
CA VAL A 406 12.97 26.04 21.96
C VAL A 406 13.27 24.56 21.63
N LEU A 407 13.40 24.20 20.34
CA LEU A 407 13.71 22.81 19.97
C LEU A 407 15.14 22.43 20.37
N TYR A 408 16.10 23.34 20.17
CA TYR A 408 17.49 23.13 20.55
C TYR A 408 17.64 22.82 22.05
N GLU A 409 17.03 23.65 22.90
CA GLU A 409 17.03 23.48 24.35
C GLU A 409 16.34 22.19 24.77
N ALA A 410 15.18 21.87 24.16
CA ALA A 410 14.46 20.63 24.44
C ALA A 410 15.28 19.38 24.09
N ILE A 411 15.99 19.38 22.95
CA ILE A 411 16.90 18.27 22.59
C ILE A 411 17.99 18.11 23.66
N GLY A 412 18.62 19.20 24.06
CA GLY A 412 19.65 19.19 25.09
C GLY A 412 19.16 18.65 26.44
N ASP A 413 17.94 19.04 26.86
CA ASP A 413 17.31 18.53 28.08
C ASP A 413 17.05 17.01 28.02
N ARG A 414 16.55 16.48 26.88
CA ARG A 414 16.32 15.04 26.72
C ARG A 414 17.61 14.23 26.74
N LEU A 415 18.65 14.73 26.09
CA LEU A 415 19.98 14.09 26.12
C LEU A 415 20.53 14.04 27.56
N LYS A 416 20.39 15.11 28.36
CA LYS A 416 20.79 15.12 29.78
C LYS A 416 20.01 14.10 30.61
N LYS A 417 18.71 13.97 30.35
CA LYS A 417 17.80 13.03 31.04
C LYS A 417 17.91 11.58 30.56
N LYS A 418 18.77 11.30 29.55
CA LYS A 418 18.87 10.00 28.86
C LYS A 418 17.53 9.54 28.28
N GLU A 419 16.76 10.49 27.78
CA GLU A 419 15.50 10.27 27.07
C GLU A 419 15.72 10.38 25.56
N GLN A 420 14.81 9.79 24.78
CA GLN A 420 14.97 9.71 23.33
C GLN A 420 14.14 10.78 22.60
N THR A 421 14.67 11.24 21.47
CA THR A 421 14.04 12.26 20.62
C THR A 421 13.78 11.74 19.22
N ILE A 422 12.64 12.11 18.62
CA ILE A 422 12.37 11.91 17.20
C ILE A 422 12.39 13.25 16.48
N LEU A 423 13.17 13.35 15.39
CA LEU A 423 13.18 14.50 14.49
C LEU A 423 12.56 14.10 13.15
N PHE A 424 11.42 14.70 12.85
CA PHE A 424 10.63 14.41 11.66
C PHE A 424 10.82 15.49 10.60
N LEU A 425 11.08 15.07 9.36
CA LEU A 425 11.14 15.93 8.19
C LEU A 425 10.32 15.31 7.05
N ASN A 426 9.27 15.99 6.59
CA ASN A 426 8.46 15.48 5.48
C ASN A 426 9.12 15.76 4.13
N ARG A 427 10.07 14.91 3.74
CA ARG A 427 10.73 14.97 2.43
C ARG A 427 10.20 13.87 1.49
N ARG A 428 9.41 14.24 0.47
CA ARG A 428 9.19 13.40 -0.72
C ARG A 428 9.55 14.21 -1.97
N GLY A 429 10.64 13.83 -2.64
CA GLY A 429 11.02 14.38 -3.95
C GLY A 429 11.98 15.57 -3.93
N TYR A 430 12.38 15.99 -5.14
CA TYR A 430 13.36 17.06 -5.42
C TYR A 430 12.71 18.45 -5.63
N SER A 431 11.39 18.56 -5.49
CA SER A 431 10.69 19.82 -5.74
C SER A 431 10.89 20.79 -4.58
N THR A 432 11.57 21.91 -4.87
CA THR A 432 11.72 23.01 -3.93
C THR A 432 10.70 24.09 -4.31
N PHE A 433 9.67 24.28 -3.48
CA PHE A 433 8.83 25.47 -3.63
C PHE A 433 9.62 26.71 -3.22
N VAL A 434 9.16 27.86 -3.69
CA VAL A 434 9.77 29.15 -3.38
C VAL A 434 8.93 29.86 -2.34
N SER A 435 9.60 30.36 -1.30
CA SER A 435 8.96 31.18 -0.25
C SER A 435 9.87 32.30 0.25
N CYS A 436 9.23 33.33 0.81
CA CYS A 436 9.90 34.39 1.54
C CYS A 436 10.11 33.99 3.00
N ARG A 437 11.37 33.87 3.42
CA ARG A 437 11.70 33.51 4.82
C ARG A 437 11.35 34.59 5.84
N ARG A 438 11.20 35.86 5.41
CA ARG A 438 10.86 36.97 6.32
C ARG A 438 9.38 36.99 6.72
N CYS A 439 8.47 36.78 5.77
CA CYS A 439 7.03 36.91 6.03
C CYS A 439 6.23 35.61 5.84
N GLY A 440 6.87 34.53 5.37
CA GLY A 440 6.22 33.25 5.09
C GLY A 440 5.51 33.18 3.74
N TYR A 441 5.48 34.25 2.94
CA TYR A 441 4.78 34.29 1.66
C TYR A 441 5.26 33.19 0.71
N VAL A 442 4.32 32.39 0.21
CA VAL A 442 4.56 31.31 -0.76
C VAL A 442 4.10 31.77 -2.13
N PHE A 443 4.92 31.53 -3.15
CA PHE A 443 4.57 31.88 -4.53
C PHE A 443 3.61 30.83 -5.10
N LYS A 444 2.34 31.22 -5.24
CA LYS A 444 1.26 30.36 -5.76
C LYS A 444 0.83 30.76 -7.17
N CYS A 445 0.27 29.81 -7.90
CA CYS A 445 -0.34 30.02 -9.21
C CYS A 445 -1.71 30.72 -9.07
N SER A 446 -1.90 31.82 -9.80
CA SER A 446 -3.15 32.58 -9.85
C SER A 446 -4.36 31.76 -10.33
N ASN A 447 -4.13 30.73 -11.14
CA ASN A 447 -5.19 29.95 -11.77
C ASN A 447 -5.57 28.70 -10.96
N CYS A 448 -4.73 28.26 -10.01
CA CYS A 448 -4.87 26.94 -9.40
C CYS A 448 -4.70 26.92 -7.88
N ASP A 449 -4.28 28.03 -7.27
CA ASP A 449 -3.95 28.16 -5.84
C ASP A 449 -2.94 27.12 -5.29
N ILE A 450 -2.20 26.46 -6.19
CA ILE A 450 -1.07 25.58 -5.84
C ILE A 450 0.26 26.32 -5.92
N SER A 451 1.25 25.87 -5.14
CA SER A 451 2.60 26.44 -5.14
C SER A 451 3.31 26.23 -6.48
N TYR A 452 4.04 27.26 -6.93
CA TYR A 452 4.97 27.13 -8.04
C TYR A 452 6.20 26.28 -7.67
N THR A 453 6.68 25.47 -8.62
CA THR A 453 7.91 24.68 -8.50
C THR A 453 9.06 25.35 -9.25
N TYR A 454 10.24 25.40 -8.64
CA TYR A 454 11.44 25.90 -9.31
C TYR A 454 12.11 24.84 -10.21
N HIS A 455 12.36 25.22 -11.47
CA HIS A 455 13.10 24.39 -12.43
C HIS A 455 14.48 24.96 -12.71
N HIS A 456 15.52 24.32 -12.16
CA HIS A 456 16.92 24.72 -12.33
C HIS A 456 17.33 24.85 -13.81
N ASN A 457 16.93 23.90 -14.65
CA ASN A 457 17.32 23.86 -16.07
C ASN A 457 16.70 25.01 -16.89
N MET A 458 15.54 25.52 -16.48
CA MET A 458 14.80 26.56 -17.22
C MET A 458 14.92 27.94 -16.58
N GLY A 459 15.42 28.03 -15.34
CA GLY A 459 15.49 29.30 -14.60
C GLY A 459 14.13 29.94 -14.31
N LYS A 460 13.04 29.16 -14.31
CA LYS A 460 11.65 29.65 -14.16
C LYS A 460 10.88 28.90 -13.09
N LEU A 461 9.82 29.55 -12.62
CA LEU A 461 8.78 28.95 -11.78
C LEU A 461 7.68 28.38 -12.66
N ILE A 462 7.31 27.12 -12.44
CA ILE A 462 6.35 26.39 -13.27
C ILE A 462 5.23 25.83 -12.40
N CYS A 463 3.99 26.10 -12.79
CA CYS A 463 2.82 25.46 -12.21
C CYS A 463 2.61 24.14 -12.95
N HIS A 464 2.70 23.01 -12.25
CA HIS A 464 2.52 21.69 -12.87
C HIS A 464 1.07 21.24 -12.99
N TYR A 465 0.13 22.09 -12.56
CA TYR A 465 -1.30 21.85 -12.70
C TYR A 465 -1.79 22.40 -14.03
N CYS A 466 -1.66 23.72 -14.25
CA CYS A 466 -2.08 24.37 -15.50
C CYS A 466 -0.96 24.62 -16.52
N GLY A 467 0.31 24.46 -16.13
CA GLY A 467 1.46 24.70 -17.02
C GLY A 467 1.92 26.17 -17.09
N SER A 468 1.33 27.08 -16.31
CA SER A 468 1.74 28.50 -16.27
C SER A 468 3.20 28.65 -15.84
N LYS A 469 3.88 29.65 -16.41
CA LYS A 469 5.31 29.91 -16.18
C LYS A 469 5.52 31.37 -15.82
N ILE A 470 6.28 31.63 -14.76
CA ILE A 470 6.68 32.99 -14.36
C ILE A 470 8.19 33.04 -14.09
N ASP A 471 8.78 34.22 -14.24
CA ASP A 471 10.17 34.44 -13.85
C ASP A 471 10.32 34.49 -12.33
N ILE A 472 11.53 34.21 -11.85
CA ILE A 472 11.80 34.10 -10.41
C ILE A 472 11.79 35.51 -9.78
N PRO A 473 10.87 35.81 -8.85
CA PRO A 473 10.82 37.12 -8.22
C PRO A 473 12.02 37.29 -7.28
N LYS A 474 12.83 38.33 -7.49
CA LYS A 474 13.98 38.65 -6.62
C LYS A 474 13.55 39.28 -5.29
N VAL A 475 12.31 39.77 -5.23
CA VAL A 475 11.74 40.47 -4.08
C VAL A 475 10.37 39.89 -3.77
N CYS A 476 10.07 39.73 -2.48
CA CYS A 476 8.77 39.27 -2.03
C CYS A 476 7.68 40.34 -2.30
N PRO A 477 6.59 40.01 -2.99
CA PRO A 477 5.52 40.97 -3.28
C PRO A 477 4.77 41.42 -2.02
N LYS A 478 4.72 40.57 -0.97
CA LYS A 478 4.03 40.87 0.29
C LYS A 478 4.79 41.80 1.25
N CYS A 479 6.13 41.72 1.30
CA CYS A 479 6.92 42.42 2.33
C CYS A 479 8.19 43.12 1.82
N GLY A 480 8.44 43.13 0.51
CA GLY A 480 9.62 43.77 -0.07
C GLY A 480 10.97 43.09 0.25
N SER A 481 10.96 41.94 0.93
CA SER A 481 12.19 41.25 1.32
C SER A 481 12.90 40.56 0.16
N ARG A 482 14.24 40.59 0.17
CA ARG A 482 15.12 39.81 -0.73
C ARG A 482 15.36 38.37 -0.25
N TYR A 483 14.79 37.96 0.89
CA TYR A 483 14.94 36.60 1.45
C TYR A 483 14.02 35.58 0.77
N VAL A 484 13.99 35.59 -0.57
CA VAL A 484 13.31 34.59 -1.39
C VAL A 484 14.27 33.42 -1.59
N LYS A 485 13.91 32.24 -1.07
CA LYS A 485 14.78 31.05 -1.09
C LYS A 485 13.99 29.79 -1.45
N TYR A 486 14.72 28.84 -2.01
CA TYR A 486 14.27 27.47 -2.19
C TYR A 486 14.20 26.76 -0.85
N PHE A 487 13.10 26.03 -0.61
CA PHE A 487 12.93 25.20 0.57
C PHE A 487 13.26 23.74 0.23
N GLY A 488 14.27 23.15 0.87
CA GLY A 488 14.77 21.82 0.49
C GLY A 488 15.87 21.25 1.39
N VAL A 489 15.61 21.15 2.70
CA VAL A 489 16.54 20.51 3.65
C VAL A 489 16.41 18.98 3.55
N GLY A 490 17.53 18.25 3.68
CA GLY A 490 17.55 16.78 3.72
C GLY A 490 17.80 16.24 5.13
N THR A 491 17.45 14.97 5.37
CA THR A 491 17.74 14.25 6.62
C THR A 491 19.24 14.20 6.94
N GLU A 492 20.09 14.14 5.91
CA GLU A 492 21.56 14.25 6.01
C GLU A 492 22.03 15.54 6.68
N LYS A 493 21.43 16.67 6.29
CA LYS A 493 21.82 17.98 6.80
C LYS A 493 21.40 18.15 8.26
N ILE A 494 20.27 17.57 8.65
CA ILE A 494 19.84 17.52 10.06
C ILE A 494 20.83 16.67 10.87
N GLU A 495 21.23 15.50 10.36
CA GLU A 495 22.18 14.62 11.04
C GLU A 495 23.54 15.31 11.25
N GLN A 496 24.05 16.00 10.23
CA GLN A 496 25.29 16.78 10.32
C GLN A 496 25.19 17.89 11.37
N LEU A 497 24.07 18.62 11.39
CA LEU A 497 23.83 19.70 12.37
C LEU A 497 23.74 19.16 13.80
N ILE A 498 23.08 18.02 14.01
CA ILE A 498 23.04 17.38 15.34
C ILE A 498 24.44 16.92 15.76
N LYS A 499 25.24 16.36 14.84
CA LYS A 499 26.62 15.95 15.14
C LYS A 499 27.53 17.13 15.49
N SER A 500 27.31 18.31 14.91
CA SER A 500 28.07 19.52 15.26
C SER A 500 27.63 20.12 16.59
N GLU A 501 26.32 20.22 16.84
CA GLU A 501 25.75 20.87 18.02
C GLU A 501 25.76 19.96 19.27
N PHE A 502 25.57 18.66 19.09
CA PHE A 502 25.52 17.65 20.15
C PHE A 502 26.46 16.46 19.81
N PRO A 503 27.80 16.63 19.91
CA PRO A 503 28.76 15.60 19.49
C PRO A 503 28.63 14.26 20.21
N GLN A 504 28.08 14.26 21.42
CA GLN A 504 27.86 13.07 22.25
C GLN A 504 26.60 12.28 21.87
N ALA A 505 25.69 12.86 21.07
CA ALA A 505 24.41 12.24 20.75
C ALA A 505 24.56 11.15 19.67
N LYS A 506 24.02 9.97 19.95
CA LYS A 506 23.96 8.87 18.98
C LYS A 506 22.74 9.04 18.08
N THR A 507 22.99 9.42 16.83
CA THR A 507 21.94 9.61 15.82
C THR A 507 21.78 8.37 14.95
N ILE A 508 20.54 8.09 14.55
CA ILE A 508 20.20 7.10 13.54
C ILE A 508 19.19 7.69 12.56
N ARG A 509 19.27 7.25 11.30
CA ARG A 509 18.36 7.70 10.24
C ARG A 509 17.44 6.60 9.75
N MET A 510 16.15 6.92 9.65
CA MET A 510 15.15 6.07 9.01
C MET A 510 14.50 6.82 7.85
N ASP A 511 15.07 6.63 6.66
CA ASP A 511 14.55 7.13 5.39
C ASP A 511 14.68 6.06 4.29
N PHE A 512 14.27 6.41 3.07
CA PHE A 512 14.28 5.48 1.94
C PHE A 512 15.69 4.95 1.61
N ASP A 513 16.73 5.75 1.84
CA ASP A 513 18.10 5.38 1.49
C ASP A 513 18.71 4.42 2.52
N THR A 514 18.42 4.61 3.81
CA THR A 514 18.92 3.72 4.87
C THR A 514 18.17 2.39 4.96
N THR A 515 16.96 2.30 4.40
CA THR A 515 16.07 1.12 4.53
C THR A 515 16.01 0.18 3.32
N ARG A 516 16.90 0.35 2.31
CA ARG A 516 16.88 -0.45 1.07
C ARG A 516 17.23 -1.93 1.26
N LYS A 517 18.11 -2.24 2.22
CA LYS A 517 18.59 -3.62 2.45
C LYS A 517 17.54 -4.43 3.24
N LYS A 518 17.44 -5.74 2.97
CA LYS A 518 16.60 -6.66 3.74
C LYS A 518 17.00 -6.58 5.23
N ASN A 519 16.01 -6.53 6.13
CA ASN A 519 16.15 -6.40 7.59
C ASN A 519 16.71 -5.08 8.14
N SER A 520 17.08 -4.10 7.30
CA SER A 520 17.57 -2.79 7.77
C SER A 520 16.56 -2.05 8.67
N TYR A 521 15.29 -2.06 8.30
CA TYR A 521 14.20 -1.47 9.08
C TYR A 521 14.11 -2.05 10.50
N GLU A 522 14.16 -3.38 10.62
CA GLU A 522 14.09 -4.10 11.89
C GLU A 522 15.30 -3.81 12.77
N ASN A 523 16.50 -3.73 12.17
CA ASN A 523 17.72 -3.37 12.89
C ASN A 523 17.67 -1.94 13.45
N ILE A 524 17.23 -0.97 12.66
CA ILE A 524 17.09 0.43 13.10
C ILE A 524 16.04 0.52 14.23
N TYR A 525 14.90 -0.17 14.05
CA TYR A 525 13.85 -0.23 15.06
C TYR A 525 14.35 -0.80 16.39
N ASN A 526 14.99 -1.96 16.37
CA ASN A 526 15.49 -2.61 17.59
C ASN A 526 16.59 -1.77 18.26
N THR A 527 17.49 -1.18 17.48
CA THR A 527 18.55 -0.29 18.00
C THR A 527 17.97 0.91 18.76
N PHE A 528 16.93 1.54 18.20
CA PHE A 528 16.27 2.65 18.89
C PHE A 528 15.47 2.17 20.09
N LYS A 529 14.69 1.10 19.95
CA LYS A 529 13.85 0.53 21.01
C LYS A 529 14.66 0.12 22.25
N GLU A 530 15.86 -0.41 22.05
CA GLU A 530 16.78 -0.83 23.11
C GLU A 530 17.54 0.34 23.75
N GLY A 531 17.31 1.58 23.33
CA GLY A 531 18.00 2.75 23.87
C GLY A 531 19.46 2.89 23.43
N ARG A 532 19.88 2.19 22.36
CA ARG A 532 21.25 2.28 21.83
C ARG A 532 21.52 3.54 20.99
N ALA A 533 20.46 4.28 20.66
CA ALA A 533 20.52 5.56 19.97
C ALA A 533 19.61 6.59 20.66
N ASP A 534 20.03 7.86 20.69
CA ASP A 534 19.34 8.92 21.42
C ASP A 534 18.35 9.68 20.51
N ILE A 535 18.71 9.87 19.25
CA ILE A 535 17.94 10.67 18.30
C ILE A 535 17.66 9.88 17.02
N LEU A 536 16.37 9.71 16.71
CA LEU A 536 15.90 9.14 15.44
C LEU A 536 15.48 10.24 14.49
N ILE A 537 16.21 10.39 13.38
CA ILE A 537 15.88 11.33 12.30
C ILE A 537 15.16 10.57 11.20
N GLY A 538 14.02 11.03 10.74
CA GLY A 538 13.35 10.34 9.64
C GLY A 538 12.27 11.11 8.93
N THR A 539 11.72 10.43 7.93
CA THR A 539 10.60 10.91 7.12
C THR A 539 9.33 10.18 7.53
N GLN A 540 8.35 10.07 6.63
CA GLN A 540 7.05 9.44 6.89
C GLN A 540 7.12 8.02 7.47
N MET A 541 8.23 7.31 7.30
CA MET A 541 8.41 5.97 7.86
C MET A 541 8.44 5.93 9.40
N ILE A 542 8.83 7.02 10.07
CA ILE A 542 8.86 7.07 11.55
C ILE A 542 7.49 7.40 12.15
N ALA A 543 6.61 7.99 11.34
CA ALA A 543 5.28 8.41 11.77
C ALA A 543 4.32 7.24 12.01
N LYS A 544 4.63 6.04 11.49
CA LYS A 544 3.67 4.94 11.28
C LYS A 544 4.15 3.65 11.94
N GLY A 545 3.25 2.95 12.64
CA GLY A 545 3.49 1.59 13.16
C GLY A 545 4.56 1.40 14.25
N LEU A 546 5.24 2.45 14.71
CA LEU A 546 6.31 2.37 15.71
C LEU A 546 5.87 2.80 17.11
N ASP A 547 6.27 2.05 18.13
CA ASP A 547 5.92 2.31 19.52
C ASP A 547 7.18 2.32 20.38
N PHE A 548 7.54 3.48 20.93
CA PHE A 548 8.75 3.68 21.73
C PHE A 548 8.39 4.32 23.07
N LYS A 549 8.66 3.60 24.17
CA LYS A 549 8.29 4.03 25.52
C LYS A 549 9.12 5.22 26.03
N ASN A 550 10.37 5.34 25.58
CA ASN A 550 11.33 6.35 26.06
C ASN A 550 11.37 7.61 25.19
N VAL A 551 10.47 7.74 24.21
CA VAL A 551 10.37 8.95 23.38
C VAL A 551 9.51 9.98 24.10
N THR A 552 10.15 11.05 24.54
CA THR A 552 9.51 12.15 25.27
C THR A 552 9.54 13.47 24.50
N LEU A 553 10.35 13.58 23.43
CA LEU A 553 10.36 14.74 22.54
C LEU A 553 10.20 14.35 21.08
N VAL A 554 9.36 15.11 20.38
CA VAL A 554 9.20 15.02 18.93
C VAL A 554 9.32 16.40 18.30
N GLY A 555 10.31 16.59 17.44
CA GLY A 555 10.52 17.81 16.66
C GLY A 555 10.05 17.63 15.22
N VAL A 556 9.00 18.35 14.81
CA VAL A 556 8.59 18.45 13.40
C VAL A 556 9.32 19.63 12.77
N ILE A 557 10.28 19.30 11.91
CA ILE A 557 11.13 20.27 11.22
C ILE A 557 10.43 20.66 9.92
N ALA A 558 10.24 21.96 9.72
CA ALA A 558 9.71 22.55 8.50
C ALA A 558 8.38 21.93 8.04
N ALA A 559 7.31 22.14 8.83
CA ALA A 559 5.96 21.73 8.43
C ALA A 559 5.54 22.29 7.06
N ASP A 560 6.11 23.43 6.66
CA ASP A 560 5.92 24.10 5.38
C ASP A 560 6.23 23.23 4.15
N LEU A 561 7.11 22.22 4.31
CA LEU A 561 7.42 21.27 3.23
C LEU A 561 6.21 20.44 2.82
N SER A 562 5.36 20.09 3.78
CA SER A 562 4.18 19.26 3.53
C SER A 562 3.03 20.05 2.92
N ILE A 563 2.82 21.28 3.38
CA ILE A 563 1.66 22.07 3.00
C ILE A 563 1.78 22.74 1.65
N ASN A 564 3.02 23.04 1.24
CA ASN A 564 3.33 23.65 -0.05
C ASN A 564 3.73 22.62 -1.10
N LEU A 565 3.26 21.38 -0.97
CA LEU A 565 3.28 20.43 -2.07
C LEU A 565 2.23 20.86 -3.11
N PRO A 566 2.52 20.75 -4.42
CA PRO A 566 1.58 21.09 -5.50
C PRO A 566 0.49 20.02 -5.67
N ASP A 567 -0.20 19.70 -4.58
CA ASP A 567 -1.26 18.70 -4.46
C ASP A 567 -2.36 19.28 -3.58
N PHE A 568 -3.62 19.21 -4.03
CA PHE A 568 -4.75 19.75 -3.27
C PHE A 568 -4.95 19.05 -1.91
N ARG A 569 -4.41 17.83 -1.75
CA ARG A 569 -4.43 17.10 -0.47
C ARG A 569 -3.27 17.48 0.46
N SER A 570 -2.50 18.52 0.15
CA SER A 570 -1.33 18.90 0.95
C SER A 570 -1.70 19.23 2.40
N ALA A 571 -2.77 20.00 2.62
CA ALA A 571 -3.24 20.37 3.95
C ALA A 571 -3.73 19.17 4.77
N GLU A 572 -4.45 18.24 4.14
CA GLU A 572 -4.84 16.96 4.75
C GLU A 572 -3.62 16.14 5.17
N LYS A 573 -2.63 16.00 4.28
CA LYS A 573 -1.38 15.29 4.58
C LYS A 573 -0.60 15.97 5.70
N THR A 574 -0.56 17.31 5.75
CA THR A 574 0.08 18.06 6.83
C THR A 574 -0.57 17.75 8.17
N TYR A 575 -1.90 17.77 8.24
CA TYR A 575 -2.65 17.44 9.45
C TYR A 575 -2.38 16.00 9.90
N GLU A 576 -2.47 15.04 8.96
CA GLU A 576 -2.18 13.62 9.19
C GLU A 576 -0.78 13.44 9.82
N LEU A 577 0.24 13.97 9.15
CA LEU A 577 1.63 13.77 9.55
C LEU A 577 1.93 14.37 10.91
N ILE A 578 1.50 15.61 11.17
CA ILE A 578 1.70 16.25 12.48
C ILE A 578 1.00 15.44 13.57
N THR A 579 -0.26 15.07 13.38
CA THR A 579 -1.05 14.33 14.38
C THR A 579 -0.44 12.95 14.68
N GLN A 580 -0.06 12.20 13.64
CA GLN A 580 0.55 10.87 13.79
C GLN A 580 1.90 10.92 14.50
N VAL A 581 2.76 11.86 14.10
CA VAL A 581 4.10 12.04 14.66
C VAL A 581 4.01 12.53 16.11
N SER A 582 3.08 13.44 16.39
CA SER A 582 2.78 13.90 17.76
C SER A 582 2.34 12.73 18.65
N GLY A 583 1.49 11.84 18.13
CA GLY A 583 1.04 10.64 18.83
C GLY A 583 2.14 9.59 19.12
N ARG A 584 3.40 9.82 18.74
CA ARG A 584 4.55 8.99 19.12
C ARG A 584 5.20 9.43 20.43
N ALA A 585 4.99 10.68 20.87
CA ALA A 585 5.50 11.17 22.15
C ALA A 585 4.61 10.72 23.31
N GLY A 586 5.22 10.41 24.45
CA GLY A 586 4.50 10.22 25.71
C GLY A 586 3.54 9.03 25.71
N ARG A 587 4.01 7.88 25.21
CA ARG A 587 3.31 6.58 25.28
C ARG A 587 3.68 5.73 26.49
N GLY A 588 4.65 6.19 27.28
CA GLY A 588 4.97 5.64 28.59
C GLY A 588 4.31 6.46 29.70
N GLU A 589 4.79 6.30 30.93
CA GLU A 589 4.35 7.10 32.09
C GLU A 589 4.75 8.58 31.99
N LYS A 590 5.78 8.87 31.18
CA LYS A 590 6.33 10.21 31.03
C LYS A 590 5.52 11.03 30.03
N ARG A 591 5.25 12.30 30.38
CA ARG A 591 4.61 13.26 29.47
C ARG A 591 5.52 13.52 28.28
N GLY A 592 4.93 13.49 27.09
CA GLY A 592 5.60 13.85 25.85
C GLY A 592 5.42 15.32 25.52
N GLU A 593 6.40 15.87 24.81
CA GLU A 593 6.40 17.22 24.28
C GLU A 593 6.59 17.16 22.76
N VAL A 594 5.85 17.98 22.02
CA VAL A 594 5.97 18.08 20.56
C VAL A 594 6.22 19.53 20.17
N ILE A 595 7.24 19.75 19.35
CA ILE A 595 7.58 21.08 18.84
C ILE A 595 7.44 21.07 17.31
N VAL A 596 6.56 21.91 16.79
CA VAL A 596 6.33 22.06 15.34
C VAL A 596 6.90 23.39 14.88
N GLN A 597 7.92 23.34 14.02
CA GLN A 597 8.54 24.53 13.46
C GLN A 597 7.96 24.84 12.09
N THR A 598 7.47 26.08 11.91
CA THR A 598 6.92 26.52 10.64
C THR A 598 7.09 28.02 10.40
N TYR A 599 7.09 28.42 9.14
CA TYR A 599 7.01 29.81 8.70
C TYR A 599 5.56 30.29 8.50
N ASN A 600 4.58 29.39 8.64
CA ASN A 600 3.15 29.65 8.47
C ASN A 600 2.33 29.12 9.66
N PRO A 601 2.57 29.62 10.90
CA PRO A 601 1.90 29.12 12.10
C PRO A 601 0.37 29.31 12.06
N GLU A 602 -0.11 30.33 11.36
CA GLU A 602 -1.53 30.64 11.20
C GLU A 602 -2.30 29.68 10.29
N ASN A 603 -1.60 28.76 9.62
CA ASN A 603 -2.28 27.84 8.72
C ASN A 603 -3.24 26.91 9.49
N TYR A 604 -4.49 26.80 9.01
CA TYR A 604 -5.54 26.04 9.66
C TYR A 604 -5.17 24.56 9.89
N SER A 605 -4.46 23.91 8.96
CA SER A 605 -4.04 22.52 9.11
C SER A 605 -3.07 22.34 10.29
N ILE A 606 -2.10 23.25 10.44
CA ILE A 606 -1.14 23.23 11.55
C ILE A 606 -1.83 23.56 12.87
N ARG A 607 -2.67 24.60 12.90
CA ARG A 607 -3.42 25.03 14.08
C ARG A 607 -4.35 23.93 14.59
N CYS A 608 -5.10 23.29 13.69
CA CYS A 608 -6.01 22.20 14.05
C CYS A 608 -5.24 20.95 14.50
N ALA A 609 -4.13 20.61 13.84
CA ALA A 609 -3.30 19.47 14.25
C ALA A 609 -2.70 19.69 15.65
N ALA A 610 -2.25 20.90 15.96
CA ALA A 610 -1.73 21.25 17.29
C ALA A 610 -2.78 21.11 18.41
N LYS A 611 -4.07 21.32 18.08
CA LYS A 611 -5.20 21.17 19.02
C LYS A 611 -5.85 19.78 18.98
N ASN A 612 -5.39 18.87 18.12
CA ASN A 612 -6.06 17.60 17.80
C ASN A 612 -7.54 17.77 17.39
N ASP A 613 -7.84 18.84 16.66
CA ASP A 613 -9.20 19.24 16.30
C ASP A 613 -9.53 18.85 14.85
N TYR A 614 -9.85 17.57 14.65
CA TYR A 614 -10.15 17.05 13.32
C TYR A 614 -11.46 17.62 12.75
N GLU A 615 -12.45 17.92 13.60
CA GLU A 615 -13.76 18.39 13.12
C GLU A 615 -13.65 19.79 12.51
N ASN A 616 -12.93 20.72 13.17
CA ASN A 616 -12.67 22.03 12.57
C ASN A 616 -11.76 21.93 11.34
N PHE A 617 -10.73 21.08 11.37
CA PHE A 617 -9.92 20.82 10.17
C PHE A 617 -10.80 20.37 8.99
N PHE A 618 -11.69 19.39 9.21
CA PHE A 618 -12.58 18.86 8.19
C PHE A 618 -13.51 19.93 7.65
N ASN A 619 -14.13 20.74 8.52
CA ASN A 619 -15.08 21.78 8.10
C ASN A 619 -14.40 22.85 7.22
N GLU A 620 -13.18 23.29 7.57
CA GLU A 620 -12.44 24.24 6.74
C GLU A 620 -12.01 23.62 5.40
N GLU A 621 -11.45 22.41 5.44
CA GLU A 621 -10.95 21.72 4.24
C GLU A 621 -12.07 21.34 3.27
N ILE A 622 -13.20 20.82 3.76
CA ILE A 622 -14.31 20.41 2.90
C ILE A 622 -14.94 21.60 2.17
N ASP A 623 -14.99 22.78 2.81
CA ASP A 623 -15.51 24.00 2.21
C ASP A 623 -14.56 24.58 1.14
N ILE A 624 -13.24 24.45 1.34
CA ILE A 624 -12.24 24.77 0.32
C ILE A 624 -12.41 23.83 -0.88
N ARG A 625 -12.50 22.51 -0.65
CA ARG A 625 -12.69 21.53 -1.72
C ARG A 625 -14.00 21.73 -2.47
N ARG A 626 -15.08 22.15 -1.80
CA ARG A 626 -16.35 22.47 -2.46
C ARG A 626 -16.20 23.65 -3.41
N ARG A 627 -15.61 24.77 -2.94
CA ARG A 627 -15.42 26.00 -3.73
C ARG A 627 -14.47 25.81 -4.90
N MET A 628 -13.43 25.00 -4.71
CA MET A 628 -12.45 24.69 -5.73
C MET A 628 -12.82 23.47 -6.58
N GLU A 629 -14.01 22.89 -6.38
CA GLU A 629 -14.49 21.69 -7.06
C GLU A 629 -13.45 20.56 -7.05
N TYR A 630 -12.95 20.17 -5.89
CA TYR A 630 -12.07 19.01 -5.70
C TYR A 630 -12.83 17.80 -5.12
N PRO A 631 -12.30 16.58 -5.25
CA PRO A 631 -12.87 15.39 -4.60
C PRO A 631 -13.13 15.63 -3.10
N PRO A 632 -14.34 15.35 -2.58
CA PRO A 632 -15.37 14.46 -3.16
C PRO A 632 -16.48 15.14 -3.98
N PHE A 633 -16.33 16.41 -4.38
CA PHE A 633 -17.37 17.16 -5.11
C PHE A 633 -17.24 17.06 -6.64
N SER A 634 -16.05 16.66 -7.12
CA SER A 634 -15.73 16.39 -8.52
C SER A 634 -14.81 15.17 -8.61
N ASP A 635 -14.63 14.68 -9.83
CA ASP A 635 -13.65 13.67 -10.20
C ASP A 635 -12.51 14.30 -11.00
N ILE A 636 -11.35 13.66 -10.93
CA ILE A 636 -10.14 14.05 -11.65
C ILE A 636 -9.65 12.85 -12.44
N LEU A 637 -9.66 12.94 -13.77
CA LEU A 637 -9.12 11.91 -14.66
C LEU A 637 -7.78 12.37 -15.25
N PHE A 638 -6.74 11.59 -14.99
CA PHE A 638 -5.42 11.79 -15.59
C PHE A 638 -5.21 10.85 -16.77
N ILE A 639 -4.72 11.40 -17.88
CA ILE A 639 -4.15 10.66 -19.00
C ILE A 639 -2.66 10.98 -19.02
N ASN A 640 -1.84 10.01 -18.62
CA ASN A 640 -0.39 10.11 -18.66
C ASN A 640 0.14 9.36 -19.88
N MET A 641 1.00 10.01 -20.65
CA MET A 641 1.68 9.44 -21.82
C MET A 641 3.19 9.52 -21.64
N ASN A 642 3.87 8.39 -21.87
CA ASN A 642 5.31 8.27 -21.66
C ASN A 642 5.99 7.69 -22.91
N SER A 643 7.12 8.25 -23.35
CA SER A 643 7.90 7.75 -24.49
C SER A 643 9.39 8.05 -24.34
N LYS A 644 10.24 7.28 -25.04
CA LYS A 644 11.67 7.62 -25.19
C LYS A 644 11.87 8.79 -26.16
N ASN A 645 10.96 9.00 -27.10
CA ASN A 645 11.02 10.08 -28.09
C ASN A 645 10.05 11.20 -27.72
N GLU A 646 10.60 12.33 -27.28
CA GLU A 646 9.84 13.49 -26.82
C GLU A 646 9.00 14.13 -27.94
N ASN A 647 9.51 14.23 -29.16
CA ASN A 647 8.80 14.87 -30.27
C ASN A 647 7.55 14.07 -30.67
N ILE A 648 7.68 12.75 -30.75
CA ILE A 648 6.55 11.85 -31.03
C ILE A 648 5.52 11.95 -29.90
N LEU A 649 5.97 12.01 -28.64
CA LEU A 649 5.10 12.15 -27.48
C LEU A 649 4.29 13.44 -27.50
N ILE A 650 4.95 14.59 -27.71
CA ILE A 650 4.32 15.91 -27.74
C ILE A 650 3.28 15.99 -28.85
N LYS A 651 3.64 15.57 -30.08
CA LYS A 651 2.71 15.58 -31.22
C LYS A 651 1.45 14.78 -30.93
N ASN A 652 1.60 13.57 -30.38
CA ASN A 652 0.47 12.67 -30.13
C ASN A 652 -0.40 13.13 -28.94
N ILE A 653 0.19 13.61 -27.84
CA ILE A 653 -0.61 14.10 -26.71
C ILE A 653 -1.35 15.39 -27.05
N GLN A 654 -0.76 16.25 -27.89
CA GLN A 654 -1.46 17.43 -28.42
C GLN A 654 -2.65 17.03 -29.29
N ASN A 655 -2.48 16.05 -30.18
CA ASN A 655 -3.58 15.54 -30.99
C ASN A 655 -4.71 14.97 -30.12
N VAL A 656 -4.37 14.15 -29.12
CA VAL A 656 -5.34 13.63 -28.13
C VAL A 656 -6.05 14.79 -27.41
N GLY A 657 -5.32 15.81 -26.98
CA GLY A 657 -5.87 16.99 -26.32
C GLY A 657 -6.90 17.73 -27.18
N ILE A 658 -6.60 17.97 -28.46
CA ILE A 658 -7.53 18.64 -29.40
C ILE A 658 -8.82 17.85 -29.56
N PHE A 659 -8.71 16.53 -29.79
CA PHE A 659 -9.89 15.66 -29.94
C PHE A 659 -10.74 15.60 -28.67
N LEU A 660 -10.10 15.48 -27.49
CA LEU A 660 -10.83 15.45 -26.22
C LEU A 660 -11.50 16.79 -25.95
N LYS A 661 -10.84 17.92 -26.25
CA LYS A 661 -11.44 19.25 -26.08
C LYS A 661 -12.76 19.38 -26.82
N ASN A 662 -12.81 19.00 -28.10
CA ASN A 662 -14.02 19.07 -28.92
C ASN A 662 -15.19 18.20 -28.38
N ILE A 663 -14.86 17.11 -27.68
CA ILE A 663 -15.87 16.22 -27.09
C ILE A 663 -16.37 16.79 -25.75
N LEU A 664 -15.47 17.35 -24.96
CA LEU A 664 -15.74 17.87 -23.62
C LEU A 664 -16.36 19.28 -23.65
N GLU A 665 -16.13 20.07 -24.70
CA GLU A 665 -16.74 21.41 -24.90
C GLU A 665 -18.27 21.39 -24.91
N LYS A 666 -18.90 20.21 -25.04
CA LYS A 666 -20.36 20.06 -24.94
C LYS A 666 -20.90 20.05 -23.52
N ASP A 667 -20.04 19.95 -22.51
CA ASP A 667 -20.42 19.91 -21.09
C ASP A 667 -19.67 21.00 -20.31
N ASP A 668 -20.38 22.08 -19.98
CA ASP A 668 -19.85 23.23 -19.23
C ASP A 668 -19.34 22.85 -17.81
N LYS A 669 -19.60 21.63 -17.34
CA LYS A 669 -19.18 21.14 -16.01
C LYS A 669 -17.89 20.33 -16.03
N ILE A 670 -17.23 20.23 -17.19
CA ILE A 670 -15.98 19.48 -17.33
C ILE A 670 -14.89 20.38 -17.90
N GLU A 671 -13.86 20.61 -17.09
CA GLU A 671 -12.68 21.37 -17.45
C GLU A 671 -11.54 20.44 -17.88
N MET A 672 -10.95 20.71 -19.04
CA MET A 672 -9.72 20.04 -19.49
C MET A 672 -8.52 20.97 -19.33
N LEU A 673 -7.49 20.49 -18.65
CA LEU A 673 -6.24 21.18 -18.38
C LEU A 673 -5.05 20.42 -19.00
N GLY A 674 -4.07 21.17 -19.51
CA GLY A 674 -2.98 20.63 -20.34
C GLY A 674 -3.37 20.52 -21.82
N PRO A 675 -2.61 19.78 -22.65
CA PRO A 675 -1.47 18.93 -22.31
C PRO A 675 -0.26 19.67 -21.74
N CYS A 676 0.39 19.12 -20.71
CA CYS A 676 1.59 19.72 -20.11
C CYS A 676 2.60 18.64 -19.67
N PRO A 677 3.89 18.98 -19.48
CA PRO A 677 4.86 18.04 -18.91
C PRO A 677 4.52 17.72 -17.44
N CYS A 678 4.74 16.47 -17.03
CA CYS A 678 4.65 16.07 -15.61
C CYS A 678 5.72 16.80 -14.77
N GLU A 679 5.57 16.80 -13.44
CA GLU A 679 6.53 17.45 -12.53
C GLU A 679 7.94 16.93 -12.70
N ILE A 680 8.02 15.61 -12.75
CA ILE A 680 9.23 14.88 -13.15
C ILE A 680 9.08 14.58 -14.63
N SER A 681 9.63 15.48 -15.45
CA SER A 681 9.52 15.44 -16.91
C SER A 681 10.16 14.21 -17.54
N LYS A 682 11.14 13.57 -16.88
CA LYS A 682 11.84 12.36 -17.36
C LYS A 682 12.17 11.37 -16.24
N ILE A 683 11.78 10.10 -16.40
CA ILE A 683 12.11 9.00 -15.47
C ILE A 683 12.62 7.79 -16.26
N LYS A 684 13.78 7.25 -15.89
CA LYS A 684 14.39 6.08 -16.57
C LYS A 684 14.38 6.26 -18.10
N GLU A 685 14.84 7.43 -18.55
CA GLU A 685 14.90 7.86 -19.96
C GLU A 685 13.56 8.10 -20.68
N LEU A 686 12.42 7.90 -20.02
CA LEU A 686 11.10 8.16 -20.60
C LEU A 686 10.64 9.57 -20.25
N TYR A 687 10.36 10.38 -21.27
CA TYR A 687 9.67 11.65 -21.16
C TYR A 687 8.21 11.42 -20.78
N ARG A 688 7.63 12.32 -19.99
CA ARG A 688 6.30 12.16 -19.40
C ARG A 688 5.47 13.44 -19.58
N TRP A 689 4.30 13.28 -20.20
CA TRP A 689 3.32 14.34 -20.40
C TRP A 689 1.95 13.88 -19.92
N LYS A 690 1.12 14.84 -19.52
CA LYS A 690 -0.21 14.57 -18.98
C LYS A 690 -1.29 15.50 -19.54
N ILE A 691 -2.51 14.99 -19.58
CA ILE A 691 -3.77 15.75 -19.68
C ILE A 691 -4.56 15.46 -18.41
N MET A 692 -5.17 16.49 -17.84
CA MET A 692 -6.06 16.38 -16.70
C MET A 692 -7.46 16.81 -17.12
N ILE A 693 -8.45 16.02 -16.76
CA ILE A 693 -9.87 16.34 -16.93
C ILE A 693 -10.46 16.40 -15.53
N LYS A 694 -11.16 17.49 -15.21
CA LYS A 694 -11.74 17.75 -13.90
C LYS A 694 -13.22 18.07 -14.07
N GLY A 695 -14.09 17.45 -13.29
CA GLY A 695 -15.53 17.65 -13.39
C GLY A 695 -16.30 16.44 -12.87
N LYS A 696 -17.60 16.34 -13.15
CA LYS A 696 -18.35 15.11 -12.84
C LYS A 696 -18.09 14.08 -13.93
N ILE A 697 -17.26 13.08 -13.65
CA ILE A 697 -16.84 12.10 -14.66
C ILE A 697 -17.51 10.77 -14.35
N ASP A 698 -18.60 10.47 -15.04
CA ASP A 698 -19.22 9.17 -14.93
C ASP A 698 -18.38 8.06 -15.61
N LEU A 699 -18.68 6.80 -15.28
CA LEU A 699 -17.95 5.64 -15.78
C LEU A 699 -18.08 5.45 -17.30
N ASN A 700 -19.19 5.88 -17.92
CA ASN A 700 -19.38 5.75 -19.36
C ASN A 700 -18.50 6.75 -20.12
N LEU A 701 -18.46 8.01 -19.65
CA LEU A 701 -17.57 9.04 -20.16
C LEU A 701 -16.11 8.61 -20.01
N ALA A 702 -15.70 8.16 -18.83
CA ALA A 702 -14.34 7.69 -18.59
C ALA A 702 -13.95 6.52 -19.51
N TRP A 703 -14.87 5.58 -19.74
CA TRP A 703 -14.66 4.46 -20.66
C TRP A 703 -14.58 4.90 -22.13
N ASN A 704 -15.39 5.87 -22.53
CA ASN A 704 -15.35 6.45 -23.88
C ASN A 704 -14.04 7.20 -24.13
N ILE A 705 -13.61 8.04 -23.18
CA ILE A 705 -12.29 8.71 -23.23
C ILE A 705 -11.19 7.67 -23.39
N ARG A 706 -11.23 6.60 -22.59
CA ARG A 706 -10.27 5.50 -22.67
C ARG A 706 -10.24 4.90 -24.09
N LYS A 707 -11.39 4.54 -24.68
CA LYS A 707 -11.45 4.00 -26.05
C LYS A 707 -10.81 4.94 -27.06
N ILE A 708 -11.21 6.20 -27.07
CA ILE A 708 -10.72 7.23 -28.00
C ILE A 708 -9.20 7.38 -27.91
N VAL A 709 -8.65 7.46 -26.69
CA VAL A 709 -7.21 7.58 -26.47
C VAL A 709 -6.46 6.38 -27.06
N TYR A 710 -6.94 5.16 -26.83
CA TYR A 710 -6.30 3.96 -27.39
C TYR A 710 -6.46 3.85 -28.91
N ASP A 711 -7.58 4.31 -29.47
CA ASP A 711 -7.84 4.30 -30.91
C ASP A 711 -6.96 5.32 -31.65
N LEU A 712 -6.78 6.52 -31.10
CA LEU A 712 -5.89 7.55 -31.66
C LEU A 712 -4.41 7.14 -31.61
N LEU A 713 -4.02 6.32 -30.64
CA LEU A 713 -2.65 5.88 -30.43
C LEU A 713 -2.34 4.49 -31.03
N LYS A 714 -3.28 3.93 -31.81
CA LYS A 714 -3.18 2.58 -32.37
C LYS A 714 -1.95 2.35 -33.25
N ASP A 715 -1.44 3.40 -33.88
CA ASP A 715 -0.32 3.36 -34.83
C ASP A 715 1.04 3.57 -34.15
N VAL A 716 1.05 4.13 -32.93
CA VAL A 716 2.26 4.46 -32.14
C VAL A 716 2.31 3.71 -30.81
N TYR A 717 1.53 2.63 -30.67
CA TYR A 717 1.36 1.89 -29.41
C TYR A 717 2.66 1.26 -28.86
N ASN A 718 3.67 1.04 -29.73
CA ASN A 718 4.99 0.53 -29.32
C ASN A 718 5.89 1.64 -28.75
N ASP A 719 5.69 2.89 -29.19
CA ASP A 719 6.53 4.03 -28.83
C ASP A 719 5.98 4.81 -27.63
N ILE A 720 4.64 4.80 -27.45
CA ILE A 720 3.96 5.54 -26.39
C ILE A 720 3.24 4.59 -25.44
N LYS A 721 3.58 4.68 -24.16
CA LYS A 721 2.84 4.02 -23.08
C LYS A 721 1.83 4.97 -22.49
N VAL A 722 0.57 4.52 -22.41
CA VAL A 722 -0.55 5.28 -21.87
C VAL A 722 -0.93 4.73 -20.50
N SER A 723 -1.24 5.61 -19.56
CA SER A 723 -1.82 5.27 -18.27
C SER A 723 -2.96 6.24 -17.96
N ILE A 724 -4.15 5.72 -17.76
CA ILE A 724 -5.34 6.51 -17.39
C ILE A 724 -5.70 6.20 -15.93
N ASP A 725 -6.08 7.22 -15.16
CA ASP A 725 -6.33 7.11 -13.72
C ASP A 725 -7.45 8.05 -13.27
N ILE A 726 -8.48 7.51 -12.62
CA ILE A 726 -9.56 8.30 -12.00
C ILE A 726 -9.18 8.55 -10.54
N ASN A 727 -9.26 9.81 -10.11
CA ASN A 727 -8.95 10.30 -8.77
C ASN A 727 -7.55 9.82 -8.30
N PRO A 728 -6.47 10.20 -9.01
CA PRO A 728 -5.11 9.77 -8.70
C PRO A 728 -4.69 10.15 -7.27
N ASN A 729 -3.84 9.30 -6.66
CA ASN A 729 -3.30 9.51 -5.30
C ASN A 729 -2.42 10.76 -5.16
N SER A 730 -1.84 11.18 -6.28
CA SER A 730 -0.82 12.21 -6.37
C SER A 730 -1.01 12.96 -7.68
N MET A 731 -0.91 14.28 -7.60
CA MET A 731 -0.89 15.15 -8.78
C MET A 731 0.48 15.18 -9.49
N LEU A 732 1.50 14.59 -8.85
CA LEU A 732 2.93 14.58 -9.24
C LEU A 732 3.29 13.59 -10.36
#